data_AF-A0A5N6YD92-F1
#
_entry.id   AF-A0A5N6YD92-F1
#
_cell.length_a   1.000
_cell.length_b   1.000
_cell.length_c   1.000
_cell.angle_alpha   90.00
_cell.angle_beta   90.00
_cell.angle_gamma   90.00
#
_symmetry.space_group_name_H-M   'P 1'
#
loop_
_entity.id
_entity.type
_entity.pdbx_description
1 polymer ?
#
loop_
_entity_poly.entity_id
_entity_poly.type
_entity_poly.pdbx_seq_one_letter_code
_entity_poly.pdbx_strand_id
1 'polypeptide(L)'
;MSREIDRLAQPADKKKMRLIVASCSRTGTLGLHAGLEMLGYTPYHMIDVMFKGRSPHMKVFTEAIIANHNQLSGIERYETADVDKWIGNYDCLMEIPSYIGSRAMRGYIEDPDVKFIVTQRSPEKWVRSIDNTIGEAVKAAHRFPLNILKRFDSELGHFLRLATVMYWAYADGANPGDAHSEAALYKNYIEYIRSMKDTLPKDRLLVVKLEEGLGWEQICPFLDLPIPEEKYPRGNEPDTFHRIVADYMEPRVKAAMLNLGAMVTATAGIAGYLGWREAVTDEHRLDNSGKFTGSDYQREKLNVYFSETEPQKYVPRAVLVDSKSDTRDRIRTGPHRTFFNPRNLLFRGYGAGQCWAIGYHTAGAELIDEAMDMVRREAEACECLQGFQFIHSVGWGTGGGMGALLISKLRDDFPDRVITTFSVFPSRVPDVVVEPYNVALSMNRLIEDCDATFCIDNQAVVDTCTGTLGQCDPSHEDLNRLIAQAMSGVTACFRFPGQLNSDLRKLTTTMVPLPRLHFFTLGVSPLCRYTSESSNVPRITQQLFSSDNMTASGDEHITRGLSCLAIFRGKVSKPGIEAQLNNLRNKHSPEYIEWVPNDIRWTAYLPHDYDMSGTLLSNLTSIQKMFRHVSKEFSALYRRKAYMNPYSWNGVDEMDFVEAESNMNDLIEEYREHQDGPIGCIG
;
A
#
# COMPACT_ATOMS: atom_id res chain seq x y z
N MET A 1 -24.85 -11.89 -16.47
CA MET A 1 -23.59 -11.11 -16.40
C MET A 1 -23.04 -11.01 -17.82
N SER A 2 -22.52 -9.85 -18.25
CA SER A 2 -21.86 -9.76 -19.56
C SER A 2 -20.57 -10.57 -19.54
N ARG A 3 -20.32 -11.37 -20.60
CA ARG A 3 -19.09 -12.16 -20.77
C ARG A 3 -17.90 -11.21 -20.94
N GLU A 4 -16.69 -11.62 -20.56
CA GLU A 4 -15.48 -10.83 -20.77
C GLU A 4 -15.26 -10.51 -22.26
N ILE A 5 -15.62 -11.44 -23.16
CA ILE A 5 -15.60 -11.18 -24.62
C ILE A 5 -16.55 -10.04 -25.02
N ASP A 6 -17.68 -9.86 -24.33
CA ASP A 6 -18.64 -8.81 -24.65
C ASP A 6 -18.06 -7.41 -24.34
N ARG A 7 -17.12 -7.34 -23.39
CA ARG A 7 -16.45 -6.11 -22.96
C ARG A 7 -15.26 -5.72 -23.82
N LEU A 8 -14.74 -6.62 -24.67
CA LEU A 8 -13.70 -6.27 -25.63
C LEU A 8 -14.24 -5.29 -26.68
N ALA A 9 -13.43 -4.27 -26.99
CA ALA A 9 -13.70 -3.37 -28.10
C ALA A 9 -13.71 -4.14 -29.42
N GLN A 10 -14.58 -3.74 -30.35
CA GLN A 10 -14.51 -4.31 -31.69
C GLN A 10 -13.25 -3.80 -32.41
N PRO A 11 -12.52 -4.68 -33.11
CA PRO A 11 -11.37 -4.28 -33.93
C PRO A 11 -11.83 -3.33 -35.04
N ALA A 12 -11.08 -2.23 -35.22
CA ALA A 12 -11.37 -1.21 -36.24
C ALA A 12 -11.16 -1.76 -37.66
N ASP A 13 -10.11 -2.54 -37.86
CA ASP A 13 -9.76 -3.16 -39.13
C ASP A 13 -9.79 -4.69 -38.99
N LYS A 14 -10.82 -5.33 -39.54
CA LYS A 14 -10.93 -6.79 -39.53
C LYS A 14 -10.09 -7.41 -40.66
N LYS A 15 -9.08 -8.18 -40.29
CA LYS A 15 -8.36 -9.05 -41.22
C LYS A 15 -9.11 -10.36 -41.42
N LYS A 16 -9.09 -10.87 -42.64
CA LYS A 16 -9.58 -12.23 -42.92
C LYS A 16 -8.58 -13.23 -42.36
N MET A 17 -9.05 -14.21 -41.59
CA MET A 17 -8.23 -15.32 -41.12
C MET A 17 -7.70 -16.12 -42.32
N ARG A 18 -6.40 -16.42 -42.32
CA ARG A 18 -5.73 -17.17 -43.39
C ARG A 18 -5.14 -18.49 -42.91
N LEU A 19 -4.69 -18.53 -41.66
CA LEU A 19 -3.95 -19.66 -41.12
C LEU A 19 -4.33 -19.94 -39.66
N ILE A 20 -4.58 -21.19 -39.33
CA ILE A 20 -4.78 -21.63 -37.93
C ILE A 20 -3.76 -22.68 -37.58
N VAL A 21 -2.92 -22.37 -36.60
CA VAL A 21 -1.98 -23.31 -35.99
C VAL A 21 -2.66 -23.96 -34.79
N ALA A 22 -3.42 -25.03 -35.05
CA ALA A 22 -4.21 -25.78 -34.07
C ALA A 22 -3.34 -26.75 -33.24
N SER A 23 -2.16 -26.28 -32.80
CA SER A 23 -1.19 -27.06 -32.04
C SER A 23 -1.30 -26.74 -30.55
N CYS A 24 -0.95 -27.69 -29.67
CA CYS A 24 -0.83 -27.38 -28.24
C CYS A 24 0.33 -26.41 -27.99
N SER A 25 0.31 -25.69 -26.87
CA SER A 25 1.49 -24.93 -26.45
C SER A 25 2.72 -25.84 -26.30
N ARG A 26 3.93 -25.26 -26.44
CA ARG A 26 5.21 -25.99 -26.28
C ARG A 26 5.51 -27.05 -27.35
N THR A 27 4.94 -26.92 -28.55
CA THR A 27 5.25 -27.74 -29.72
C THR A 27 6.01 -26.97 -30.82
N GLY A 28 6.98 -26.12 -30.45
CA GLY A 28 7.80 -25.36 -31.41
C GLY A 28 7.11 -24.14 -32.03
N THR A 29 5.98 -23.75 -31.44
CA THR A 29 5.09 -22.66 -31.83
C THR A 29 5.72 -21.27 -31.75
N LEU A 30 6.67 -21.04 -30.83
CA LEU A 30 7.37 -19.75 -30.73
C LEU A 30 8.29 -19.49 -31.94
N GLY A 31 9.01 -20.51 -32.41
CA GLY A 31 9.79 -20.40 -33.65
C GLY A 31 8.90 -20.20 -34.86
N LEU A 32 7.77 -20.93 -34.89
CA LEU A 32 6.77 -20.77 -35.95
C LEU A 32 6.12 -19.39 -35.95
N HIS A 33 5.88 -18.79 -34.78
CA HIS A 33 5.35 -17.43 -34.64
C HIS A 33 6.29 -16.41 -35.30
N ALA A 34 7.57 -16.41 -34.93
CA ALA A 34 8.57 -15.54 -35.54
C ALA A 34 8.71 -15.82 -37.05
N GLY A 35 8.65 -17.09 -37.45
CA GLY A 35 8.75 -17.46 -38.85
C GLY A 35 7.58 -16.97 -39.70
N LEU A 36 6.36 -17.02 -39.15
CA LEU A 36 5.16 -16.53 -39.82
C LEU A 36 5.14 -15.00 -39.92
N GLU A 37 5.66 -14.28 -38.92
CA GLU A 37 5.88 -12.82 -39.02
C GLU A 37 6.82 -12.47 -40.18
N MET A 38 7.92 -13.23 -40.36
CA MET A 38 8.84 -13.05 -41.50
C MET A 38 8.18 -13.31 -42.85
N LEU A 39 7.18 -14.20 -42.89
CA LEU A 39 6.39 -14.51 -44.09
C LEU A 39 5.23 -13.53 -44.32
N GLY A 40 5.14 -12.45 -43.53
CA GLY A 40 4.14 -11.39 -43.70
C GLY A 40 2.76 -11.71 -43.10
N TYR A 41 2.66 -12.74 -42.26
CA TYR A 41 1.47 -12.95 -41.43
C TYR A 41 1.53 -12.07 -40.18
N THR A 42 0.36 -11.86 -39.58
CA THR A 42 0.17 -11.28 -38.25
C THR A 42 -0.35 -12.37 -37.31
N PRO A 43 0.54 -13.19 -36.74
CA PRO A 43 0.16 -14.27 -35.83
C PRO A 43 -0.27 -13.75 -34.46
N TYR A 44 -1.23 -14.45 -33.87
CA TYR A 44 -1.70 -14.29 -32.50
C TYR A 44 -1.35 -15.52 -31.67
N HIS A 45 -0.34 -15.40 -30.81
CA HIS A 45 0.23 -16.46 -29.99
C HIS A 45 0.12 -16.10 -28.49
N MET A 46 0.51 -17.02 -27.59
CA MET A 46 0.51 -16.78 -26.14
C MET A 46 1.28 -15.53 -25.73
N ILE A 47 2.38 -15.23 -26.42
CA ILE A 47 3.17 -14.00 -26.16
C ILE A 47 2.36 -12.76 -26.50
N ASP A 48 1.49 -12.81 -27.51
CA ASP A 48 0.63 -11.69 -27.88
C ASP A 48 -0.51 -11.52 -26.88
N VAL A 49 -1.01 -12.61 -26.27
CA VAL A 49 -1.93 -12.53 -25.12
C VAL A 49 -1.27 -11.74 -23.98
N MET A 50 -0.01 -12.03 -23.66
CA MET A 50 0.71 -11.38 -22.56
C MET A 50 1.11 -9.93 -22.87
N PHE A 51 1.78 -9.68 -23.99
CA PHE A 51 2.45 -8.40 -24.25
C PHE A 51 1.59 -7.40 -25.04
N LYS A 52 0.80 -7.88 -26.02
CA LYS A 52 -0.06 -7.02 -26.86
C LYS A 52 -1.45 -6.86 -26.23
N GLY A 53 -2.06 -7.97 -25.85
CA GLY A 53 -3.43 -8.02 -25.33
C GLY A 53 -3.56 -7.73 -23.83
N ARG A 54 -2.52 -8.02 -23.04
CA ARG A 54 -2.45 -7.80 -21.58
C ARG A 54 -3.70 -8.32 -20.84
N SER A 55 -4.06 -7.67 -19.73
CA SER A 55 -5.18 -8.04 -18.85
C SER A 55 -6.51 -8.34 -19.57
N PRO A 56 -7.00 -7.51 -20.52
CA PRO A 56 -8.26 -7.82 -21.24
C PRO A 56 -8.21 -9.16 -21.98
N HIS A 57 -7.14 -9.43 -22.72
CA HIS A 57 -7.02 -10.68 -23.47
C HIS A 57 -6.78 -11.88 -22.54
N MET A 58 -6.02 -11.70 -21.45
CA MET A 58 -5.84 -12.76 -20.44
C MET A 58 -7.15 -13.14 -19.75
N LYS A 59 -8.03 -12.17 -19.46
CA LYS A 59 -9.37 -12.41 -18.90
C LYS A 59 -10.26 -13.17 -19.88
N VAL A 60 -10.34 -12.70 -21.11
CA VAL A 60 -11.13 -13.33 -22.19
C VAL A 60 -10.65 -14.75 -22.44
N PHE A 61 -9.33 -14.96 -22.43
CA PHE A 61 -8.79 -16.30 -22.59
C PHE A 61 -9.14 -17.19 -21.41
N THR A 62 -8.94 -16.70 -20.18
CA THR A 62 -9.31 -17.44 -18.96
C THR A 62 -10.79 -17.85 -18.98
N GLU A 63 -11.69 -16.92 -19.34
CA GLU A 63 -13.12 -17.17 -19.49
C GLU A 63 -13.40 -18.24 -20.55
N ALA A 64 -12.78 -18.14 -21.72
CA ALA A 64 -12.96 -19.09 -22.83
C ALA A 64 -12.53 -20.52 -22.44
N ILE A 65 -11.42 -20.66 -21.72
CA ILE A 65 -10.95 -21.96 -21.23
C ILE A 65 -11.97 -22.55 -20.24
N ILE A 66 -12.44 -21.75 -19.28
CA ILE A 66 -13.41 -22.20 -18.28
C ILE A 66 -14.74 -22.59 -18.96
N ALA A 67 -15.23 -21.81 -19.91
CA ALA A 67 -16.46 -22.11 -20.64
C ALA A 67 -16.38 -23.44 -21.40
N ASN A 68 -15.22 -23.74 -21.99
CA ASN A 68 -15.01 -24.98 -22.73
C ASN A 68 -14.90 -26.19 -21.80
N HIS A 69 -14.08 -26.10 -20.75
CA HIS A 69 -13.68 -27.22 -19.90
C HIS A 69 -14.55 -27.41 -18.63
N ASN A 70 -15.32 -26.40 -18.19
CA ASN A 70 -16.22 -26.50 -17.03
C ASN A 70 -17.67 -26.23 -17.43
N GLN A 71 -18.45 -27.29 -17.63
CA GLN A 71 -19.88 -27.19 -17.98
C GLN A 71 -20.74 -26.59 -16.87
N LEU A 72 -20.29 -26.64 -15.62
CA LEU A 72 -21.00 -26.07 -14.46
C LEU A 72 -20.67 -24.60 -14.23
N SER A 73 -19.80 -24.01 -15.05
CA SER A 73 -19.41 -22.59 -14.90
C SER A 73 -20.56 -21.61 -15.16
N GLY A 74 -21.60 -22.04 -15.90
CA GLY A 74 -22.67 -21.15 -16.35
C GLY A 74 -22.24 -20.14 -17.42
N ILE A 75 -21.02 -20.24 -17.94
CA ILE A 75 -20.47 -19.37 -18.98
C ILE A 75 -20.78 -20.00 -20.35
N GLU A 76 -21.32 -19.20 -21.26
CA GLU A 76 -21.59 -19.65 -22.62
C GLU A 76 -20.30 -19.92 -23.39
N ARG A 77 -20.26 -21.05 -24.11
CA ARG A 77 -19.10 -21.46 -24.91
C ARG A 77 -18.92 -20.55 -26.11
N TYR A 78 -17.66 -20.22 -26.39
CA TYR A 78 -17.32 -19.32 -27.47
C TYR A 78 -17.62 -19.94 -28.84
N GLU A 79 -18.08 -19.11 -29.75
CA GLU A 79 -18.25 -19.42 -31.17
C GLU A 79 -17.24 -18.68 -32.04
N THR A 80 -17.23 -18.97 -33.35
CA THR A 80 -16.31 -18.32 -34.29
C THR A 80 -16.45 -16.79 -34.28
N ALA A 81 -17.67 -16.27 -34.13
CA ALA A 81 -17.89 -14.82 -34.02
C ALA A 81 -17.25 -14.20 -32.77
N ASP A 82 -17.19 -14.93 -31.65
CA ASP A 82 -16.52 -14.49 -30.43
C ASP A 82 -14.99 -14.43 -30.65
N VAL A 83 -14.44 -15.42 -31.37
CA VAL A 83 -13.03 -15.44 -31.75
C VAL A 83 -12.71 -14.29 -32.70
N ASP A 84 -13.51 -14.07 -33.74
CA ASP A 84 -13.34 -12.94 -34.67
C ASP A 84 -13.36 -11.58 -33.96
N LYS A 85 -14.19 -11.45 -32.91
CA LYS A 85 -14.18 -10.24 -32.08
C LYS A 85 -12.90 -10.11 -31.27
N TRP A 86 -12.40 -11.21 -30.71
CA TRP A 86 -11.19 -11.22 -29.88
C TRP A 86 -9.92 -10.91 -30.67
N ILE A 87 -9.77 -11.51 -31.84
CA ILE A 87 -8.51 -11.50 -32.61
C ILE A 87 -8.65 -10.92 -34.01
N GLY A 88 -9.69 -10.13 -34.29
CA GLY A 88 -10.00 -9.67 -35.66
C GLY A 88 -8.92 -8.83 -36.34
N ASN A 89 -7.91 -8.32 -35.63
CA ASN A 89 -6.76 -7.63 -36.22
C ASN A 89 -5.65 -8.58 -36.73
N TYR A 90 -5.81 -9.89 -36.53
CA TYR A 90 -4.82 -10.93 -36.83
C TYR A 90 -5.34 -11.86 -37.94
N ASP A 91 -4.44 -12.32 -38.79
CA ASP A 91 -4.75 -13.26 -39.90
C ASP A 91 -4.17 -14.66 -39.66
N CYS A 92 -3.54 -14.89 -38.51
CA CYS A 92 -3.08 -16.20 -38.06
C CYS A 92 -3.34 -16.41 -36.56
N LEU A 93 -4.00 -17.52 -36.20
CA LEU A 93 -4.28 -17.88 -34.80
C LEU A 93 -3.45 -19.09 -34.36
N MET A 94 -2.75 -19.00 -33.22
CA MET A 94 -1.84 -20.03 -32.75
C MET A 94 -2.09 -20.42 -31.29
N GLU A 95 -2.01 -21.72 -30.98
CA GLU A 95 -2.14 -22.32 -29.64
C GLU A 95 -3.53 -22.23 -28.98
N ILE A 96 -4.18 -21.06 -29.03
CA ILE A 96 -5.49 -20.78 -28.45
C ILE A 96 -6.54 -21.84 -28.80
N PRO A 97 -6.64 -22.34 -30.06
CA PRO A 97 -7.55 -23.42 -30.42
C PRO A 97 -7.53 -24.65 -29.52
N SER A 98 -6.34 -24.98 -28.99
CA SER A 98 -6.16 -26.16 -28.15
C SER A 98 -6.81 -26.07 -26.77
N TYR A 99 -7.23 -24.88 -26.36
CA TYR A 99 -7.92 -24.67 -25.09
C TYR A 99 -9.40 -24.28 -25.23
N ILE A 100 -9.80 -23.68 -26.36
CA ILE A 100 -11.18 -23.20 -26.56
C ILE A 100 -12.07 -24.19 -27.35
N GLY A 101 -11.48 -25.26 -27.86
CA GLY A 101 -12.19 -26.38 -28.48
C GLY A 101 -12.63 -26.13 -29.93
N SER A 102 -13.18 -27.18 -30.56
CA SER A 102 -13.55 -27.18 -31.99
C SER A 102 -14.78 -26.32 -32.31
N ARG A 103 -15.67 -26.06 -31.34
CA ARG A 103 -16.85 -25.21 -31.55
C ARG A 103 -16.45 -23.81 -32.01
N ALA A 104 -15.47 -23.21 -31.33
CA ALA A 104 -14.97 -21.89 -31.65
C ALA A 104 -14.32 -21.82 -33.05
N MET A 105 -13.84 -22.95 -33.56
CA MET A 105 -13.19 -23.04 -34.88
C MET A 105 -14.12 -23.39 -36.05
N ARG A 106 -15.39 -23.73 -35.79
CA ARG A 106 -16.27 -24.31 -36.83
C ARG A 106 -16.34 -23.48 -38.11
N GLY A 107 -16.55 -22.17 -38.00
CA GLY A 107 -16.62 -21.29 -39.16
C GLY A 107 -15.33 -21.25 -39.98
N TYR A 108 -14.16 -21.35 -39.33
CA TYR A 108 -12.88 -21.40 -40.03
C TYR A 108 -12.61 -22.75 -40.71
N ILE A 109 -13.12 -23.85 -40.16
CA ILE A 109 -13.03 -25.18 -40.77
C ILE A 109 -13.84 -25.22 -42.07
N GLU A 110 -15.00 -24.56 -42.07
CA GLU A 110 -15.90 -24.46 -43.22
C GLU A 110 -15.41 -23.46 -44.29
N ASP A 111 -14.66 -22.41 -43.93
CA ASP A 111 -14.07 -21.47 -44.89
C ASP A 111 -12.98 -22.15 -45.72
N PRO A 112 -13.11 -22.25 -47.07
CA PRO A 112 -12.15 -22.92 -47.94
C PRO A 112 -10.79 -22.23 -48.03
N ASP A 113 -10.67 -20.94 -47.65
CA ASP A 113 -9.45 -20.17 -47.79
C ASP A 113 -8.51 -20.28 -46.57
N VAL A 114 -8.97 -20.88 -45.48
CA VAL A 114 -8.18 -21.04 -44.25
C VAL A 114 -7.32 -22.30 -44.31
N LYS A 115 -6.01 -22.19 -44.13
CA LYS A 115 -5.11 -23.35 -44.00
C LYS A 115 -4.87 -23.72 -42.53
N PHE A 116 -4.51 -24.97 -42.27
CA PHE A 116 -4.28 -25.48 -40.93
C PHE A 116 -2.89 -26.10 -40.76
N ILE A 117 -2.23 -25.81 -39.65
CA ILE A 117 -0.97 -26.46 -39.24
C ILE A 117 -1.14 -27.10 -37.86
N VAL A 118 -0.76 -28.37 -37.75
CA VAL A 118 -0.67 -29.10 -36.48
C VAL A 118 0.75 -29.59 -36.28
N THR A 119 1.45 -28.99 -35.33
CA THR A 119 2.75 -29.44 -34.86
C THR A 119 2.59 -30.40 -33.68
N GLN A 120 3.34 -31.49 -33.69
CA GLN A 120 3.32 -32.50 -32.64
C GLN A 120 4.74 -32.92 -32.25
N ARG A 121 4.88 -33.48 -31.05
CA ARG A 121 6.13 -34.06 -30.53
C ARG A 121 5.83 -35.33 -29.73
N SER A 122 6.85 -36.04 -29.27
CA SER A 122 6.65 -37.15 -28.32
C SER A 122 5.83 -36.68 -27.10
N PRO A 123 4.75 -37.39 -26.73
CA PRO A 123 3.91 -37.02 -25.59
C PRO A 123 4.70 -36.84 -24.29
N GLU A 124 5.67 -37.72 -24.03
CA GLU A 124 6.54 -37.65 -22.84
C GLU A 124 7.36 -36.35 -22.81
N LYS A 125 7.89 -35.94 -23.99
CA LYS A 125 8.61 -34.67 -24.12
C LYS A 125 7.69 -33.46 -23.99
N TRP A 126 6.43 -33.59 -24.39
CA TRP A 126 5.43 -32.53 -24.27
C TRP A 126 5.03 -32.31 -22.80
N VAL A 127 4.68 -33.37 -22.07
CA VAL A 127 4.34 -33.32 -20.63
C VAL A 127 5.44 -32.63 -19.85
N ARG A 128 6.69 -33.10 -20.00
CA ARG A 128 7.86 -32.49 -19.34
C ARG A 128 8.01 -31.00 -19.69
N SER A 129 7.70 -30.61 -20.93
CA SER A 129 7.80 -29.21 -21.32
C SER A 129 6.69 -28.35 -20.72
N ILE A 130 5.48 -28.87 -20.52
CA ILE A 130 4.38 -28.16 -19.87
C ILE A 130 4.68 -27.97 -18.38
N ASP A 131 5.15 -29.02 -17.70
CA ASP A 131 5.52 -28.94 -16.28
C ASP A 131 6.64 -27.95 -16.01
N ASN A 132 7.71 -27.98 -16.81
CA ASN A 132 8.85 -27.08 -16.66
C ASN A 132 8.53 -25.61 -17.04
N THR A 133 7.35 -25.33 -17.57
CA THR A 133 6.96 -23.97 -17.98
C THR A 133 5.72 -23.49 -17.23
N ILE A 134 4.53 -23.89 -17.68
CA ILE A 134 3.26 -23.50 -17.05
C ILE A 134 3.20 -24.07 -15.63
N GLY A 135 3.64 -25.31 -15.43
CA GLY A 135 3.64 -25.95 -14.10
C GLY A 135 4.47 -25.18 -13.07
N GLU A 136 5.67 -24.70 -13.44
CA GLU A 136 6.50 -23.86 -12.56
C GLU A 136 5.85 -22.51 -12.25
N ALA A 137 5.20 -21.86 -13.21
CA ALA A 137 4.45 -20.62 -12.96
C ALA A 137 3.30 -20.83 -11.97
N VAL A 138 2.59 -21.95 -12.06
CA VAL A 138 1.51 -22.33 -11.12
C VAL A 138 2.07 -22.63 -9.73
N LYS A 139 3.19 -23.37 -9.63
CA LYS A 139 3.86 -23.59 -8.33
C LYS A 139 4.32 -22.27 -7.70
N ALA A 140 4.90 -21.38 -8.50
CA ALA A 140 5.33 -20.06 -8.06
C ALA A 140 4.15 -19.22 -7.56
N ALA A 141 2.99 -19.27 -8.22
CA ALA A 141 1.76 -18.57 -7.81
C ALA A 141 1.23 -18.97 -6.41
N HIS A 142 1.62 -20.13 -5.91
CA HIS A 142 1.23 -20.66 -4.60
C HIS A 142 2.32 -20.51 -3.53
N ARG A 143 3.53 -20.08 -3.90
CA ARG A 143 4.66 -19.89 -2.98
C ARG A 143 4.92 -18.41 -2.71
N PHE A 144 5.49 -18.13 -1.54
CA PHE A 144 5.98 -16.79 -1.20
C PHE A 144 7.15 -16.39 -2.13
N PRO A 145 7.22 -15.13 -2.61
CA PRO A 145 6.35 -13.98 -2.30
C PRO A 145 5.12 -13.82 -3.22
N LEU A 146 5.07 -14.55 -4.34
CA LEU A 146 4.06 -14.35 -5.39
C LEU A 146 2.63 -14.71 -4.98
N ASN A 147 2.47 -15.63 -4.01
CA ASN A 147 1.16 -15.95 -3.43
C ASN A 147 0.44 -14.73 -2.82
N ILE A 148 1.21 -13.74 -2.35
CA ILE A 148 0.76 -12.47 -1.82
C ILE A 148 0.79 -11.40 -2.91
N LEU A 149 1.95 -11.21 -3.58
CA LEU A 149 2.16 -10.11 -4.53
C LEU A 149 1.19 -10.10 -5.71
N LYS A 150 0.66 -11.26 -6.11
CA LYS A 150 -0.39 -11.36 -7.15
C LYS A 150 -1.67 -10.59 -6.84
N ARG A 151 -1.86 -10.18 -5.58
CA ARG A 151 -2.98 -9.34 -5.12
C ARG A 151 -2.71 -7.84 -5.24
N PHE A 152 -1.46 -7.43 -5.48
CA PHE A 152 -0.99 -6.04 -5.46
C PHE A 152 -0.56 -5.52 -6.85
N ASP A 153 -0.58 -6.38 -7.87
CA ASP A 153 -0.49 -6.00 -9.27
C ASP A 153 -1.54 -6.80 -10.06
N SER A 154 -2.53 -6.09 -10.62
CA SER A 154 -3.68 -6.74 -11.26
C SER A 154 -3.28 -7.56 -12.48
N GLU A 155 -2.24 -7.14 -13.21
CA GLU A 155 -1.79 -7.83 -14.42
C GLU A 155 -1.06 -9.13 -14.07
N LEU A 156 -0.20 -9.11 -13.05
CA LEU A 156 0.44 -10.27 -12.42
C LEU A 156 -0.60 -11.25 -11.89
N GLY A 157 -1.65 -10.74 -11.24
CA GLY A 157 -2.80 -11.53 -10.79
C GLY A 157 -3.47 -12.29 -11.92
N HIS A 158 -3.81 -11.61 -13.02
CA HIS A 158 -4.43 -12.24 -14.20
C HIS A 158 -3.49 -13.23 -14.90
N PHE A 159 -2.20 -12.92 -15.00
CA PHE A 159 -1.20 -13.81 -15.59
C PHE A 159 -1.10 -15.15 -14.83
N LEU A 160 -0.93 -15.09 -13.50
CA LEU A 160 -0.82 -16.29 -12.68
C LEU A 160 -2.14 -17.08 -12.63
N ARG A 161 -3.28 -16.38 -12.70
CA ARG A 161 -4.59 -17.02 -12.82
C ARG A 161 -4.74 -17.75 -14.16
N LEU A 162 -4.35 -17.12 -15.27
CA LEU A 162 -4.39 -17.72 -16.60
C LEU A 162 -3.51 -18.97 -16.64
N ALA A 163 -2.26 -18.90 -16.16
CA ALA A 163 -1.37 -20.07 -16.09
C ALA A 163 -2.01 -21.23 -15.29
N THR A 164 -2.66 -20.92 -14.17
CA THR A 164 -3.39 -21.92 -13.35
C THR A 164 -4.50 -22.59 -14.14
N VAL A 165 -5.34 -21.81 -14.83
CA VAL A 165 -6.47 -22.32 -15.59
C VAL A 165 -6.03 -23.10 -16.84
N MET A 166 -4.94 -22.68 -17.49
CA MET A 166 -4.35 -23.41 -18.62
C MET A 166 -3.84 -24.79 -18.22
N TYR A 167 -3.08 -24.88 -17.11
CA TYR A 167 -2.60 -26.16 -16.60
C TYR A 167 -3.77 -27.06 -16.20
N TRP A 168 -4.72 -26.49 -15.44
CA TRP A 168 -5.95 -27.15 -15.00
C TRP A 168 -6.74 -27.75 -16.18
N ALA A 169 -6.84 -27.03 -17.30
CA ALA A 169 -7.57 -27.49 -18.48
C ALA A 169 -6.94 -28.70 -19.18
N TYR A 170 -5.60 -28.77 -19.25
CA TYR A 170 -4.92 -29.93 -19.83
C TYR A 170 -4.80 -31.11 -18.86
N ALA A 171 -4.80 -30.85 -17.55
CA ALA A 171 -4.56 -31.87 -16.52
C ALA A 171 -5.86 -32.41 -15.87
N ASP A 172 -7.01 -32.32 -16.55
CA ASP A 172 -8.32 -32.74 -16.02
C ASP A 172 -8.64 -32.20 -14.63
N GLY A 173 -8.19 -30.97 -14.39
CA GLY A 173 -8.40 -30.24 -13.16
C GLY A 173 -7.38 -30.47 -12.05
N ALA A 174 -6.34 -31.28 -12.29
CA ALA A 174 -5.24 -31.48 -11.36
C ALA A 174 -4.26 -30.30 -11.33
N ASN A 175 -3.56 -30.14 -10.21
CA ASN A 175 -2.46 -29.20 -10.06
C ASN A 175 -1.10 -29.86 -10.39
N PRO A 176 -0.06 -29.07 -10.68
CA PRO A 176 1.28 -29.61 -10.92
C PRO A 176 1.81 -30.38 -9.70
N GLY A 177 2.16 -31.66 -9.91
CA GLY A 177 2.67 -32.55 -8.88
C GLY A 177 1.61 -33.43 -8.21
N ASP A 178 0.33 -33.29 -8.57
CA ASP A 178 -0.70 -34.23 -8.15
C ASP A 178 -0.48 -35.61 -8.81
N ALA A 179 -0.83 -36.69 -8.12
CA ALA A 179 -0.52 -38.06 -8.55
C ALA A 179 -1.04 -38.43 -9.96
N HIS A 180 -2.07 -37.75 -10.46
CA HIS A 180 -2.69 -38.02 -11.76
C HIS A 180 -2.42 -36.94 -12.82
N SER A 181 -1.70 -35.85 -12.50
CA SER A 181 -1.56 -34.71 -13.41
C SER A 181 -0.81 -35.09 -14.69
N GLU A 182 0.33 -35.78 -14.58
CA GLU A 182 1.13 -36.20 -15.74
C GLU A 182 0.38 -37.17 -16.65
N ALA A 183 -0.37 -38.11 -16.05
CA ALA A 183 -1.16 -39.08 -16.80
C ALA A 183 -2.31 -38.40 -17.57
N ALA A 184 -2.97 -37.42 -16.96
CA ALA A 184 -4.00 -36.61 -17.61
C ALA A 184 -3.41 -35.79 -18.77
N LEU A 185 -2.31 -35.07 -18.53
CA LEU A 185 -1.60 -34.32 -19.58
C LEU A 185 -1.23 -35.21 -20.78
N TYR A 186 -0.65 -36.39 -20.50
CA TYR A 186 -0.24 -37.35 -21.53
C TYR A 186 -1.42 -37.79 -22.41
N LYS A 187 -2.50 -38.22 -21.76
CA LYS A 187 -3.73 -38.70 -22.41
C LYS A 187 -4.37 -37.59 -23.25
N ASN A 188 -4.59 -36.43 -22.64
CA ASN A 188 -5.31 -35.32 -23.28
C ASN A 188 -4.54 -34.76 -24.48
N TYR A 189 -3.22 -34.74 -24.43
CA TYR A 189 -2.40 -34.36 -25.58
C TYR A 189 -2.62 -35.29 -26.79
N ILE A 190 -2.58 -36.60 -26.56
CA ILE A 190 -2.78 -37.60 -27.63
C ILE A 190 -4.18 -37.49 -28.21
N GLU A 191 -5.19 -37.36 -27.34
CA GLU A 191 -6.59 -37.25 -27.75
C GLU A 191 -6.84 -35.97 -28.55
N TYR A 192 -6.26 -34.84 -28.12
CA TYR A 192 -6.37 -33.57 -28.85
C TYR A 192 -5.74 -33.67 -30.25
N ILE A 193 -4.50 -34.15 -30.36
CA ILE A 193 -3.81 -34.25 -31.66
C ILE A 193 -4.55 -35.19 -32.60
N ARG A 194 -5.08 -36.31 -32.09
CA ARG A 194 -5.92 -37.23 -32.88
C ARG A 194 -7.18 -36.52 -33.37
N SER A 195 -7.91 -35.86 -32.47
CA SER A 195 -9.13 -35.12 -32.79
C SER A 195 -8.91 -34.06 -33.87
N MET A 196 -7.81 -33.31 -33.81
CA MET A 196 -7.49 -32.32 -34.85
C MET A 196 -7.24 -32.97 -36.22
N LYS A 197 -6.53 -34.09 -36.29
CA LYS A 197 -6.29 -34.79 -37.57
C LYS A 197 -7.56 -35.40 -38.17
N ASP A 198 -8.49 -35.81 -37.32
CA ASP A 198 -9.75 -36.40 -37.75
C ASP A 198 -10.77 -35.34 -38.18
N THR A 199 -10.74 -34.16 -37.55
CA THR A 199 -11.72 -33.09 -37.77
C THR A 199 -11.32 -32.11 -38.88
N LEU A 200 -10.02 -31.84 -39.06
CA LEU A 200 -9.55 -30.81 -39.99
C LEU A 200 -9.49 -31.30 -41.45
N PRO A 201 -9.73 -30.42 -42.45
CA PRO A 201 -9.72 -30.80 -43.88
C PRO A 201 -8.33 -31.22 -44.35
N LYS A 202 -8.19 -32.48 -44.82
CA LYS A 202 -6.89 -33.09 -45.15
C LYS A 202 -6.15 -32.41 -46.30
N ASP A 203 -6.89 -31.84 -47.24
CA ASP A 203 -6.38 -31.10 -48.40
C ASP A 203 -5.76 -29.75 -48.01
N ARG A 204 -6.08 -29.22 -46.83
CA ARG A 204 -5.60 -27.92 -46.32
C ARG A 204 -4.94 -28.04 -44.94
N LEU A 205 -4.44 -29.23 -44.60
CA LEU A 205 -3.83 -29.54 -43.32
C LEU A 205 -2.37 -29.98 -43.50
N LEU A 206 -1.45 -29.26 -42.86
CA LEU A 206 -0.08 -29.67 -42.68
C LEU A 206 0.13 -30.22 -41.27
N VAL A 207 0.59 -31.48 -41.17
CA VAL A 207 0.99 -32.08 -39.90
C VAL A 207 2.51 -32.18 -39.86
N VAL A 208 3.14 -31.56 -38.85
CA VAL A 208 4.60 -31.59 -38.70
C VAL A 208 4.97 -32.23 -37.37
N LYS A 209 5.85 -33.23 -37.40
CA LYS A 209 6.43 -33.80 -36.19
C LYS A 209 7.77 -33.11 -35.91
N LEU A 210 7.94 -32.51 -34.73
CA LEU A 210 9.15 -31.75 -34.40
C LEU A 210 10.43 -32.59 -34.48
N GLU A 211 10.34 -33.89 -34.19
CA GLU A 211 11.47 -34.81 -34.32
C GLU A 211 11.93 -35.01 -35.78
N GLU A 212 11.09 -34.71 -36.77
CA GLU A 212 11.39 -34.80 -38.20
C GLU A 212 11.90 -33.47 -38.77
N GLY A 213 11.93 -32.41 -37.94
CA GLY A 213 12.35 -31.06 -38.31
C GLY A 213 11.17 -30.13 -38.59
N LEU A 214 11.28 -28.89 -38.09
CA LEU A 214 10.37 -27.79 -38.39
C LEU A 214 11.21 -26.63 -38.94
N GLY A 215 10.99 -26.29 -40.22
CA GLY A 215 11.74 -25.27 -40.94
C GLY A 215 11.00 -24.76 -42.17
N TRP A 216 11.69 -23.94 -42.98
CA TRP A 216 11.11 -23.34 -44.18
C TRP A 216 10.68 -24.38 -45.21
N GLU A 217 11.42 -25.49 -45.31
CA GLU A 217 11.17 -26.54 -46.29
C GLU A 217 9.82 -27.25 -46.08
N GLN A 218 9.29 -27.24 -44.86
CA GLN A 218 7.97 -27.80 -44.55
C GLN A 218 6.87 -26.74 -44.65
N ILE A 219 7.15 -25.50 -44.23
CA ILE A 219 6.13 -24.46 -44.07
C ILE A 219 5.86 -23.72 -45.37
N CYS A 220 6.90 -23.25 -46.06
CA CYS A 220 6.76 -22.37 -47.22
C CYS A 220 6.05 -23.06 -48.40
N PRO A 221 6.39 -24.32 -48.79
CA PRO A 221 5.68 -25.01 -49.87
C PRO A 221 4.20 -25.20 -49.59
N PHE A 222 3.83 -25.50 -48.33
CA PHE A 222 2.43 -25.66 -47.96
C PHE A 222 1.65 -24.34 -48.00
N LEU A 223 2.29 -23.23 -47.66
CA LEU A 223 1.70 -21.90 -47.69
C LEU A 223 1.73 -21.24 -49.08
N ASP A 224 2.29 -21.92 -50.09
CA ASP A 224 2.52 -21.39 -51.44
C ASP A 224 3.40 -20.12 -51.45
N LEU A 225 4.41 -20.09 -50.59
CA LEU A 225 5.33 -18.97 -50.44
C LEU A 225 6.77 -19.37 -50.80
N PRO A 226 7.60 -18.44 -51.30
CA PRO A 226 9.03 -18.70 -51.49
C PRO A 226 9.72 -18.94 -50.14
N ILE A 227 10.78 -19.77 -50.16
CA ILE A 227 11.63 -19.98 -48.99
C ILE A 227 12.52 -18.73 -48.80
N PRO A 228 12.50 -18.08 -47.62
CA PRO A 228 13.38 -16.95 -47.32
C PRO A 228 14.87 -17.32 -47.35
N GLU A 229 15.74 -16.35 -47.60
CA GLU A 229 17.20 -16.54 -47.53
C GLU A 229 17.68 -16.66 -46.08
N GLU A 230 16.97 -16.01 -45.15
CA GLU A 230 17.27 -16.05 -43.72
C GLU A 230 17.04 -17.45 -43.14
N LYS A 231 17.85 -17.82 -42.15
CA LYS A 231 17.67 -19.08 -41.43
C LYS A 231 16.35 -19.09 -40.65
N TYR A 232 15.68 -20.24 -40.64
CA TYR A 232 14.45 -20.42 -39.88
C TYR A 232 14.65 -20.10 -38.39
N PRO A 233 13.80 -19.25 -37.79
CA PRO A 233 13.93 -18.89 -36.38
C PRO A 233 13.69 -20.10 -35.47
N ARG A 234 14.74 -20.53 -34.77
CA ARG A 234 14.66 -21.62 -33.79
C ARG A 234 14.19 -21.10 -32.45
N GLY A 235 12.87 -21.08 -32.24
CA GLY A 235 12.28 -20.80 -30.94
C GLY A 235 12.08 -22.08 -30.12
N ASN A 236 13.14 -22.63 -29.53
CA ASN A 236 12.98 -23.64 -28.46
C ASN A 236 14.27 -23.92 -27.65
N GLU A 237 14.71 -22.93 -26.85
CA GLU A 237 15.47 -23.19 -25.63
C GLU A 237 14.55 -22.91 -24.41
N PRO A 238 14.51 -23.78 -23.39
CA PRO A 238 13.80 -23.49 -22.13
C PRO A 238 14.17 -22.11 -21.56
N ASP A 239 15.44 -21.75 -21.66
CA ASP A 239 15.99 -20.49 -21.15
C ASP A 239 15.38 -19.25 -21.81
N THR A 240 15.05 -19.34 -23.10
CA THR A 240 14.39 -18.22 -23.82
C THR A 240 13.00 -17.96 -23.26
N PHE A 241 12.25 -18.99 -22.88
CA PHE A 241 10.93 -18.83 -22.27
C PHE A 241 11.03 -18.27 -20.85
N HIS A 242 11.94 -18.81 -20.03
CA HIS A 242 12.15 -18.31 -18.67
C HIS A 242 12.56 -16.84 -18.67
N ARG A 243 13.39 -16.41 -19.63
CA ARG A 243 13.75 -15.00 -19.83
C ARG A 243 12.53 -14.14 -20.19
N ILE A 244 11.73 -14.54 -21.17
CA ILE A 244 10.51 -13.79 -21.56
C ILE A 244 9.54 -13.64 -20.38
N VAL A 245 9.36 -14.71 -19.60
CA VAL A 245 8.50 -14.68 -18.40
C VAL A 245 9.11 -13.80 -17.31
N ALA A 246 10.43 -13.87 -17.09
CA ALA A 246 11.14 -13.02 -16.14
C ALA A 246 11.02 -11.53 -16.53
N ASP A 247 11.26 -11.19 -17.79
CA ASP A 247 11.13 -9.83 -18.31
C ASP A 247 9.70 -9.28 -18.14
N TYR A 248 8.70 -10.16 -18.23
CA TYR A 248 7.30 -9.80 -17.96
C TYR A 248 7.00 -9.67 -16.46
N MET A 249 7.51 -10.58 -15.62
CA MET A 249 7.17 -10.66 -14.21
C MET A 249 7.97 -9.68 -13.35
N GLU A 250 9.27 -9.51 -13.57
CA GLU A 250 10.17 -8.72 -12.72
C GLU A 250 9.70 -7.27 -12.47
N PRO A 251 9.33 -6.47 -13.49
CA PRO A 251 8.82 -5.12 -13.25
C PRO A 251 7.49 -5.10 -12.50
N ARG A 252 6.65 -6.13 -12.69
CA ARG A 252 5.34 -6.25 -12.01
C ARG A 252 5.48 -6.75 -10.58
N VAL A 253 6.46 -7.61 -10.30
CA VAL A 253 6.83 -8.01 -8.94
C VAL A 253 7.40 -6.81 -8.19
N LYS A 254 8.25 -6.00 -8.83
CA LYS A 254 8.76 -4.74 -8.29
C LYS A 254 7.62 -3.74 -8.04
N ALA A 255 6.71 -3.55 -9.00
CA ALA A 255 5.53 -2.71 -8.83
C ALA A 255 4.60 -3.22 -7.73
N ALA A 256 4.32 -4.52 -7.66
CA ALA A 256 3.54 -5.15 -6.59
C ALA A 256 4.19 -4.97 -5.20
N MET A 257 5.52 -5.00 -5.13
CA MET A 257 6.27 -4.71 -3.90
C MET A 257 6.19 -3.23 -3.51
N LEU A 258 6.13 -2.31 -4.47
CA LEU A 258 5.93 -0.87 -4.24
C LEU A 258 4.47 -0.54 -3.86
N ASN A 259 3.50 -1.20 -4.50
CA ASN A 259 2.05 -1.08 -4.24
C ASN A 259 1.61 -1.71 -2.92
N LEU A 260 2.49 -2.47 -2.26
CA LEU A 260 2.27 -3.01 -0.93
C LEU A 260 2.12 -1.91 0.15
N GLY A 261 2.44 -0.64 -0.13
CA GLY A 261 2.35 0.44 0.86
C GLY A 261 1.63 1.72 0.42
N ALA A 262 0.33 1.84 0.66
CA ALA A 262 -0.41 3.12 0.53
C ALA A 262 -1.20 3.50 1.82
N MET A 263 -1.35 4.80 2.13
CA MET A 263 -1.93 5.32 3.38
C MET A 263 -2.89 6.52 3.14
N VAL A 264 -3.91 6.71 3.99
CA VAL A 264 -4.84 7.86 3.94
C VAL A 264 -4.71 8.70 5.22
N THR A 265 -4.63 10.03 5.08
CA THR A 265 -4.58 10.96 6.23
C THR A 265 -5.91 11.70 6.38
N ALA A 266 -6.60 11.53 7.50
CA ALA A 266 -7.78 12.33 7.87
C ALA A 266 -7.38 13.40 8.89
N THR A 267 -7.78 14.65 8.71
CA THR A 267 -7.26 15.78 9.50
C THR A 267 -8.40 16.61 10.07
N ALA A 268 -8.45 16.75 11.41
CA ALA A 268 -9.23 17.76 12.13
C ALA A 268 -8.36 18.86 12.78
N GLY A 269 -7.04 18.85 12.52
CA GLY A 269 -6.04 19.83 12.96
C GLY A 269 -5.23 20.38 11.79
N ILE A 270 -5.83 21.26 11.00
CA ILE A 270 -5.33 21.66 9.68
C ILE A 270 -3.97 22.36 9.74
N ALA A 271 -3.70 23.17 10.77
CA ALA A 271 -2.43 23.90 10.88
C ALA A 271 -1.21 22.97 11.02
N GLY A 272 -1.31 21.93 11.86
CA GLY A 272 -0.25 20.93 12.02
C GLY A 272 -0.02 20.11 10.74
N TYR A 273 -1.10 19.76 10.05
CA TYR A 273 -1.00 19.08 8.75
C TYR A 273 -0.35 19.96 7.67
N LEU A 274 -0.68 21.25 7.60
CA LEU A 274 -0.10 22.16 6.59
C LEU A 274 1.42 22.31 6.77
N GLY A 275 1.89 22.43 8.01
CA GLY A 275 3.33 22.47 8.32
C GLY A 275 4.04 21.15 8.04
N TRP A 276 3.46 20.01 8.44
CA TRP A 276 4.01 18.69 8.11
C TRP A 276 4.10 18.48 6.60
N ARG A 277 3.03 18.84 5.88
CA ARG A 277 2.98 18.75 4.43
C ARG A 277 4.09 19.55 3.79
N GLU A 278 4.35 20.79 4.22
CA GLU A 278 5.45 21.61 3.67
C GLU A 278 6.80 20.91 3.81
N ALA A 279 7.09 20.37 4.99
CA ALA A 279 8.31 19.61 5.22
C ALA A 279 8.41 18.38 4.29
N VAL A 280 7.30 17.66 4.10
CA VAL A 280 7.25 16.47 3.24
C VAL A 280 7.34 16.82 1.75
N THR A 281 6.68 17.87 1.28
CA THR A 281 6.74 18.32 -0.11
C THR A 281 8.16 18.74 -0.48
N ASP A 282 8.84 19.44 0.43
CA ASP A 282 10.23 19.86 0.24
C ASP A 282 11.17 18.65 0.15
N GLU A 283 10.97 17.64 1.00
CA GLU A 283 11.74 16.39 1.00
C GLU A 283 11.56 15.56 -0.27
N HIS A 284 10.36 15.58 -0.85
CA HIS A 284 10.06 14.88 -2.10
C HIS A 284 10.20 15.76 -3.35
N ARG A 285 10.69 17.00 -3.23
CA ARG A 285 10.86 17.95 -4.35
C ARG A 285 9.59 18.17 -5.16
N LEU A 286 8.47 18.29 -4.45
CA LEU A 286 7.20 18.73 -5.01
C LEU A 286 7.12 20.25 -4.94
N ASP A 287 6.81 20.90 -6.06
CA ASP A 287 6.51 22.33 -6.04
C ASP A 287 5.11 22.60 -5.45
N ASN A 288 4.76 23.89 -5.28
CA ASN A 288 3.46 24.31 -4.75
C ASN A 288 2.24 23.85 -5.58
N SER A 289 2.47 23.39 -6.81
CA SER A 289 1.44 22.85 -7.70
C SER A 289 1.35 21.31 -7.69
N GLY A 290 2.26 20.64 -6.97
CA GLY A 290 2.36 19.19 -6.92
C GLY A 290 3.24 18.58 -8.00
N LYS A 291 3.99 19.37 -8.76
CA LYS A 291 4.88 18.85 -9.80
C LYS A 291 6.18 18.33 -9.19
N PHE A 292 6.54 17.12 -9.57
CA PHE A 292 7.75 16.44 -9.09
C PHE A 292 8.99 16.87 -9.87
N THR A 293 10.05 17.24 -9.14
CA THR A 293 11.36 17.67 -9.69
C THR A 293 12.55 16.92 -9.07
N GLY A 294 12.28 15.86 -8.31
CA GLY A 294 13.27 15.14 -7.51
C GLY A 294 13.96 13.98 -8.22
N SER A 295 14.73 13.21 -7.44
CA SER A 295 15.40 11.99 -7.88
C SER A 295 14.53 10.73 -7.71
N ASP A 296 14.90 9.63 -8.36
CA ASP A 296 14.13 8.37 -8.27
C ASP A 296 13.96 7.84 -6.83
N TYR A 297 14.96 8.05 -5.96
CA TYR A 297 14.87 7.69 -4.54
C TYR A 297 13.73 8.43 -3.81
N GLN A 298 13.53 9.71 -4.13
CA GLN A 298 12.45 10.52 -3.57
C GLN A 298 11.10 10.15 -4.17
N ARG A 299 11.09 9.57 -5.37
CA ARG A 299 9.87 9.13 -6.04
C ARG A 299 9.37 7.77 -5.56
N GLU A 300 10.27 6.88 -5.15
CA GLU A 300 10.00 5.44 -4.94
C GLU A 300 8.78 5.15 -4.05
N LYS A 301 8.61 5.88 -2.96
CA LYS A 301 7.48 5.72 -2.02
C LYS A 301 6.60 6.97 -1.90
N LEU A 302 6.61 7.81 -2.94
CA LEU A 302 5.80 9.04 -2.97
C LEU A 302 4.30 8.74 -2.95
N ASN A 303 3.90 7.61 -3.53
CA ASN A 303 2.52 7.11 -3.59
C ASN A 303 1.90 6.78 -2.22
N VAL A 304 2.70 6.70 -1.15
CA VAL A 304 2.22 6.41 0.21
C VAL A 304 1.26 7.51 0.70
N TYR A 305 1.65 8.77 0.55
CA TYR A 305 0.87 9.94 1.00
C TYR A 305 0.31 10.76 -0.16
N PHE A 306 0.75 10.53 -1.39
CA PHE A 306 0.31 11.26 -2.56
C PHE A 306 -0.31 10.34 -3.62
N SER A 307 -1.19 10.89 -4.44
CA SER A 307 -1.81 10.26 -5.59
C SER A 307 -1.32 10.96 -6.85
N GLU A 308 -0.91 10.21 -7.87
CA GLU A 308 -0.53 10.78 -9.16
C GLU A 308 -1.80 11.01 -9.99
N THR A 309 -2.15 12.27 -10.23
CA THR A 309 -3.38 12.64 -10.98
C THR A 309 -3.09 12.90 -12.46
N GLU A 310 -1.93 13.48 -12.74
CA GLU A 310 -1.40 13.71 -14.10
C GLU A 310 0.08 13.29 -14.08
N PRO A 311 0.72 13.02 -15.23
CA PRO A 311 2.13 12.64 -15.25
C PRO A 311 3.00 13.64 -14.50
N GLN A 312 3.73 13.16 -13.48
CA GLN A 312 4.57 13.96 -12.57
C GLN A 312 3.82 14.94 -11.65
N LYS A 313 2.49 14.89 -11.57
CA LYS A 313 1.69 15.74 -10.68
C LYS A 313 1.06 14.91 -9.57
N TYR A 314 1.43 15.23 -8.34
CA TYR A 314 1.07 14.50 -7.14
C TYR A 314 0.19 15.36 -6.23
N VAL A 315 -0.96 14.80 -5.85
CA VAL A 315 -1.95 15.42 -4.96
C VAL A 315 -2.00 14.61 -3.65
N PRO A 316 -1.96 15.25 -2.47
CA PRO A 316 -1.96 14.55 -1.20
C PRO A 316 -3.27 13.79 -0.96
N ARG A 317 -3.16 12.56 -0.44
CA ARG A 317 -4.27 11.71 0.02
C ARG A 317 -4.74 12.17 1.40
N ALA A 318 -5.27 13.39 1.45
CA ALA A 318 -5.71 14.03 2.67
C ALA A 318 -7.17 14.46 2.60
N VAL A 319 -7.91 14.17 3.67
CA VAL A 319 -9.25 14.69 3.91
C VAL A 319 -9.16 15.72 5.03
N LEU A 320 -9.51 16.97 4.71
CA LEU A 320 -9.46 18.09 5.63
C LEU A 320 -10.88 18.42 6.08
N VAL A 321 -11.13 18.26 7.37
CA VAL A 321 -12.45 18.44 7.97
C VAL A 321 -12.35 19.47 9.07
N ASP A 322 -13.14 20.54 8.96
CA ASP A 322 -13.28 21.52 10.03
C ASP A 322 -14.67 22.14 10.02
N SER A 323 -15.16 22.36 11.22
CA SER A 323 -16.36 23.14 11.52
C SER A 323 -16.23 24.62 11.10
N LYS A 324 -15.02 25.21 11.07
CA LYS A 324 -14.78 26.63 10.75
C LYS A 324 -14.34 26.84 9.30
N SER A 325 -14.92 27.85 8.63
CA SER A 325 -14.59 28.16 7.23
C SER A 325 -13.29 28.94 7.02
N ASP A 326 -12.74 29.58 8.04
CA ASP A 326 -11.58 30.48 7.90
C ASP A 326 -10.36 29.76 7.30
N THR A 327 -10.16 28.51 7.71
CA THR A 327 -9.04 27.69 7.23
C THR A 327 -9.19 27.34 5.74
N ARG A 328 -10.42 27.07 5.29
CA ARG A 328 -10.71 26.82 3.87
C ARG A 328 -10.31 28.02 3.02
N ASP A 329 -10.65 29.22 3.49
CA ASP A 329 -10.41 30.44 2.74
C ASP A 329 -8.91 30.72 2.65
N ARG A 330 -8.14 30.48 3.73
CA ARG A 330 -6.67 30.51 3.71
C ARG A 330 -6.05 29.53 2.72
N ILE A 331 -6.57 28.30 2.62
CA ILE A 331 -6.11 27.30 1.64
C ILE A 331 -6.39 27.76 0.20
N ARG A 332 -7.57 28.34 -0.05
CA ARG A 332 -8.00 28.81 -1.38
C ARG A 332 -7.25 30.05 -1.85
N THR A 333 -6.92 30.99 -0.95
CA THR A 333 -6.17 32.20 -1.28
C THR A 333 -4.66 32.00 -1.23
N GLY A 334 -4.20 30.92 -0.58
CA GLY A 334 -2.79 30.63 -0.38
C GLY A 334 -2.05 30.15 -1.64
N PRO A 335 -0.71 30.01 -1.55
CA PRO A 335 0.13 29.58 -2.66
C PRO A 335 -0.15 28.14 -3.12
N HIS A 336 -0.81 27.32 -2.28
CA HIS A 336 -1.10 25.91 -2.53
C HIS A 336 -2.55 25.64 -2.97
N ARG A 337 -3.26 26.63 -3.51
CA ARG A 337 -4.67 26.51 -3.88
C ARG A 337 -4.98 25.38 -4.87
N THR A 338 -4.01 25.00 -5.71
CA THR A 338 -4.14 23.92 -6.71
C THR A 338 -3.63 22.58 -6.21
N PHE A 339 -3.05 22.54 -5.01
CA PHE A 339 -2.38 21.36 -4.48
C PHE A 339 -3.36 20.34 -3.90
N PHE A 340 -4.45 20.81 -3.28
CA PHE A 340 -5.46 19.95 -2.66
C PHE A 340 -6.56 19.56 -3.64
N ASN A 341 -7.06 18.33 -3.50
CA ASN A 341 -8.30 17.93 -4.13
C ASN A 341 -9.46 18.71 -3.50
N PRO A 342 -10.18 19.57 -4.25
CA PRO A 342 -11.28 20.36 -3.70
C PRO A 342 -12.43 19.51 -3.13
N ARG A 343 -12.54 18.25 -3.57
CA ARG A 343 -13.57 17.30 -3.09
C ARG A 343 -13.27 16.71 -1.71
N ASN A 344 -12.07 16.93 -1.18
CA ASN A 344 -11.63 16.42 0.13
C ASN A 344 -11.56 17.53 1.19
N LEU A 345 -12.21 18.66 0.92
CA LEU A 345 -12.28 19.82 1.79
C LEU A 345 -13.70 19.95 2.34
N LEU A 346 -13.93 19.49 3.57
CA LEU A 346 -15.23 19.57 4.24
C LEU A 346 -15.23 20.68 5.27
N PHE A 347 -15.97 21.76 4.98
CA PHE A 347 -16.09 22.93 5.83
C PHE A 347 -17.50 23.50 5.81
N ARG A 348 -18.14 23.62 6.98
CA ARG A 348 -19.55 24.07 7.03
C ARG A 348 -19.86 25.33 7.84
N GLY A 349 -18.86 25.97 8.44
CA GLY A 349 -18.96 27.34 8.97
C GLY A 349 -19.70 27.49 10.30
N TYR A 350 -20.21 26.40 10.88
CA TYR A 350 -20.72 26.34 12.25
C TYR A 350 -19.71 25.62 13.14
N GLY A 351 -19.10 26.34 14.08
CA GLY A 351 -18.06 25.80 14.98
C GLY A 351 -18.64 24.91 16.09
N ALA A 352 -17.88 23.90 16.55
CA ALA A 352 -18.28 23.04 17.68
C ALA A 352 -18.22 23.73 19.06
N GLY A 353 -18.19 25.07 19.11
CA GLY A 353 -18.29 25.85 20.36
C GLY A 353 -17.27 25.52 21.45
N GLN A 354 -16.10 24.96 21.08
CA GLN A 354 -15.07 24.46 22.01
C GLN A 354 -15.57 23.35 22.96
N CYS A 355 -16.70 22.71 22.67
CA CYS A 355 -17.30 21.65 23.49
C CYS A 355 -17.24 20.31 22.77
N TRP A 356 -16.68 19.30 23.43
CA TRP A 356 -16.57 17.94 22.89
C TRP A 356 -17.94 17.33 22.56
N ALA A 357 -18.95 17.53 23.44
CA ALA A 357 -20.29 16.99 23.24
C ALA A 357 -20.94 17.50 21.95
N ILE A 358 -20.75 18.79 21.64
CA ILE A 358 -21.25 19.37 20.40
C ILE A 358 -20.53 18.76 19.20
N GLY A 359 -19.20 18.60 19.30
CA GLY A 359 -18.40 17.94 18.27
C GLY A 359 -18.78 16.48 18.06
N TYR A 360 -19.15 15.74 19.11
CA TYR A 360 -19.41 14.31 19.03
C TYR A 360 -20.87 13.98 18.70
N HIS A 361 -21.84 14.58 19.39
CA HIS A 361 -23.26 14.19 19.27
C HIS A 361 -24.10 15.06 18.33
N THR A 362 -23.71 16.32 18.08
CA THR A 362 -24.51 17.28 17.30
C THR A 362 -23.81 17.67 16.01
N ALA A 363 -22.88 18.64 16.06
CA ALA A 363 -22.26 19.22 14.87
C ALA A 363 -21.41 18.20 14.10
N GLY A 364 -20.66 17.33 14.78
CA GLY A 364 -19.90 16.28 14.09
C GLY A 364 -20.76 15.13 13.60
N ALA A 365 -21.86 14.80 14.31
CA ALA A 365 -22.81 13.79 13.87
C ALA A 365 -23.53 14.17 12.56
N GLU A 366 -23.75 15.47 12.31
CA GLU A 366 -24.26 15.95 11.02
C GLU A 366 -23.22 15.86 9.88
N LEU A 367 -21.92 15.94 10.21
CA LEU A 367 -20.83 15.97 9.25
C LEU A 367 -20.20 14.60 9.00
N ILE A 368 -20.44 13.63 9.88
CA ILE A 368 -19.71 12.37 9.91
C ILE A 368 -19.94 11.54 8.64
N ASP A 369 -21.16 11.48 8.13
CA ASP A 369 -21.48 10.69 6.93
C ASP A 369 -20.76 11.24 5.70
N GLU A 370 -20.74 12.56 5.54
CA GLU A 370 -20.03 13.22 4.44
C GLU A 370 -18.50 13.07 4.58
N ALA A 371 -17.97 13.17 5.81
CA ALA A 371 -16.56 12.94 6.09
C ALA A 371 -16.16 11.48 5.79
N MET A 372 -16.97 10.51 6.22
CA MET A 372 -16.76 9.09 5.97
C MET A 372 -16.87 8.76 4.48
N ASP A 373 -17.78 9.39 3.74
CA ASP A 373 -17.86 9.22 2.28
C ASP A 373 -16.62 9.77 1.56
N MET A 374 -16.05 10.88 2.02
CA MET A 374 -14.76 11.37 1.52
C MET A 374 -13.63 10.40 1.84
N VAL A 375 -13.57 9.89 3.07
CA VAL A 375 -12.55 8.91 3.47
C VAL A 375 -12.71 7.60 2.70
N ARG A 376 -13.92 7.08 2.52
CA ARG A 376 -14.22 5.88 1.72
C ARG A 376 -13.78 6.07 0.28
N ARG A 377 -14.06 7.23 -0.33
CA ARG A 377 -13.61 7.52 -1.69
C ARG A 377 -12.10 7.48 -1.83
N GLU A 378 -11.37 8.08 -0.88
CA GLU A 378 -9.90 8.03 -0.89
C GLU A 378 -9.36 6.63 -0.57
N ALA A 379 -10.02 5.89 0.32
CA ALA A 379 -9.70 4.51 0.65
C ALA A 379 -9.93 3.56 -0.54
N GLU A 380 -11.02 3.73 -1.29
CA GLU A 380 -11.33 3.00 -2.53
C GLU A 380 -10.36 3.35 -3.66
N ALA A 381 -9.88 4.60 -3.69
CA ALA A 381 -8.83 5.03 -4.61
C ALA A 381 -7.42 4.51 -4.20
N CYS A 382 -7.29 3.87 -3.04
CA CYS A 382 -6.06 3.19 -2.63
C CYS A 382 -6.11 1.73 -3.07
N GLU A 383 -5.02 1.26 -3.70
CA GLU A 383 -4.90 -0.15 -4.09
C GLU A 383 -4.77 -1.08 -2.88
N CYS A 384 -4.03 -0.65 -1.84
CA CYS A 384 -4.01 -1.30 -0.54
C CYS A 384 -3.82 -0.29 0.60
N LEU A 385 -4.93 0.02 1.28
CA LEU A 385 -4.94 0.89 2.45
C LEU A 385 -4.22 0.23 3.64
N GLN A 386 -3.12 0.81 4.11
CA GLN A 386 -2.45 0.39 5.35
C GLN A 386 -3.28 0.76 6.59
N GLY A 387 -3.84 1.96 6.57
CA GLY A 387 -4.40 2.59 7.75
C GLY A 387 -4.67 4.07 7.57
N PHE A 388 -5.10 4.67 8.67
CA PHE A 388 -5.46 6.08 8.76
C PHE A 388 -4.47 6.81 9.69
N GLN A 389 -3.96 7.96 9.26
CA GLN A 389 -3.35 8.93 10.17
C GLN A 389 -4.37 9.99 10.52
N PHE A 390 -4.61 10.20 11.80
CA PHE A 390 -5.38 11.32 12.28
C PHE A 390 -4.48 12.42 12.82
N ILE A 391 -4.71 13.68 12.43
CA ILE A 391 -4.01 14.84 13.02
C ILE A 391 -5.08 15.74 13.62
N HIS A 392 -5.06 15.90 14.94
CA HIS A 392 -6.07 16.65 15.68
C HIS A 392 -5.54 17.23 16.98
N SER A 393 -6.28 18.17 17.55
CA SER A 393 -6.05 18.62 18.91
C SER A 393 -7.18 18.15 19.81
N VAL A 394 -6.79 17.46 20.87
CA VAL A 394 -7.68 16.68 21.76
C VAL A 394 -8.51 17.60 22.66
N GLY A 395 -7.99 18.80 22.97
CA GLY A 395 -8.63 19.77 23.87
C GLY A 395 -9.79 20.57 23.25
N TRP A 396 -10.04 20.47 21.95
CA TRP A 396 -11.04 21.31 21.26
C TRP A 396 -12.31 20.52 20.90
N GLY A 397 -13.43 21.24 20.72
CA GLY A 397 -14.72 20.61 20.37
C GLY A 397 -14.68 19.84 19.05
N THR A 398 -14.10 20.41 17.98
CA THR A 398 -14.03 19.75 16.67
C THR A 398 -12.92 18.69 16.64
N GLY A 399 -11.71 19.07 17.06
CA GLY A 399 -10.56 18.17 17.07
C GLY A 399 -10.76 16.96 17.99
N GLY A 400 -11.20 17.18 19.22
CA GLY A 400 -11.48 16.12 20.20
C GLY A 400 -12.81 15.43 19.95
N GLY A 401 -13.92 16.18 19.90
CA GLY A 401 -15.28 15.62 19.78
C GLY A 401 -15.54 14.94 18.45
N MET A 402 -15.51 15.71 17.35
CA MET A 402 -15.74 15.14 16.02
C MET A 402 -14.61 14.17 15.62
N GLY A 403 -13.37 14.45 16.05
CA GLY A 403 -12.25 13.54 15.84
C GLY A 403 -12.43 12.18 16.51
N ALA A 404 -12.87 12.16 17.77
CA ALA A 404 -13.18 10.93 18.49
C ALA A 404 -14.33 10.14 17.83
N LEU A 405 -15.36 10.84 17.34
CA LEU A 405 -16.44 10.20 16.58
C LEU A 405 -15.93 9.57 15.29
N LEU A 406 -15.08 10.30 14.55
CA LEU A 406 -14.52 9.82 13.29
C LEU A 406 -13.59 8.63 13.50
N ILE A 407 -12.76 8.63 14.54
CA ILE A 407 -11.91 7.49 14.91
C ILE A 407 -12.77 6.25 15.19
N SER A 408 -13.82 6.39 15.99
CA SER A 408 -14.73 5.28 16.32
C SER A 408 -15.42 4.74 15.06
N LYS A 409 -15.92 5.61 14.18
CA LYS A 409 -16.51 5.18 12.89
C LYS A 409 -15.51 4.55 11.93
N LEU A 410 -14.27 4.99 11.92
CA LEU A 410 -13.22 4.35 11.14
C LEU A 410 -12.89 2.96 11.68
N ARG A 411 -12.90 2.78 13.01
CA ARG A 411 -12.70 1.46 13.63
C ARG A 411 -13.86 0.51 13.31
N ASP A 412 -15.10 0.99 13.32
CA ASP A 412 -16.28 0.22 12.94
C ASP A 412 -16.24 -0.23 11.47
N ASP A 413 -15.98 0.71 10.54
CA ASP A 413 -16.00 0.44 9.09
C ASP A 413 -14.74 -0.28 8.59
N PHE A 414 -13.60 -0.06 9.25
CA PHE A 414 -12.29 -0.59 8.86
C PHE A 414 -11.55 -1.27 10.03
N PRO A 415 -12.12 -2.35 10.62
CA PRO A 415 -11.59 -2.96 11.84
C PRO A 415 -10.16 -3.50 11.67
N ASP A 416 -9.83 -4.02 10.49
CA ASP A 416 -8.52 -4.59 10.18
C ASP A 416 -7.45 -3.55 9.83
N ARG A 417 -7.76 -2.25 9.83
CA ARG A 417 -6.82 -1.18 9.42
C ARG A 417 -6.18 -0.52 10.63
N VAL A 418 -4.93 -0.09 10.46
CA VAL A 418 -4.19 0.56 11.56
C VAL A 418 -4.66 2.02 11.67
N ILE A 419 -5.07 2.45 12.86
CA ILE A 419 -5.43 3.84 13.15
C ILE A 419 -4.34 4.43 14.03
N THR A 420 -3.65 5.45 13.53
CA THR A 420 -2.63 6.17 14.27
C THR A 420 -2.97 7.64 14.36
N THR A 421 -2.61 8.30 15.46
CA THR A 421 -2.97 9.71 15.68
C THR A 421 -1.77 10.55 16.07
N PHE A 422 -1.66 11.75 15.52
CA PHE A 422 -0.85 12.84 16.06
C PHE A 422 -1.79 13.73 16.88
N SER A 423 -1.71 13.57 18.20
CA SER A 423 -2.62 14.15 19.16
C SER A 423 -1.94 15.31 19.88
N VAL A 424 -2.42 16.53 19.62
CA VAL A 424 -1.95 17.73 20.32
C VAL A 424 -2.75 17.92 21.61
N PHE A 425 -2.07 17.75 22.74
CA PHE A 425 -2.58 17.95 24.08
C PHE A 425 -2.45 19.42 24.50
N PRO A 426 -3.38 19.93 25.32
CA PRO A 426 -3.38 21.32 25.75
C PRO A 426 -2.21 21.64 26.68
N SER A 427 -1.89 22.93 26.81
CA SER A 427 -0.87 23.44 27.73
C SER A 427 -1.42 23.58 29.15
N ARG A 428 -0.56 23.91 30.12
CA ARG A 428 -0.97 24.12 31.53
C ARG A 428 -1.82 25.38 31.74
N VAL A 429 -1.76 26.30 30.80
CA VAL A 429 -2.59 27.52 30.79
C VAL A 429 -3.50 27.40 29.58
N PRO A 430 -4.63 26.67 29.71
CA PRO A 430 -5.50 26.42 28.58
C PRO A 430 -6.20 27.71 28.16
N ASP A 431 -6.31 27.93 26.84
CA ASP A 431 -7.10 29.04 26.29
C ASP A 431 -8.59 28.85 26.59
N VAL A 432 -9.02 27.60 26.81
CA VAL A 432 -10.40 27.22 27.11
C VAL A 432 -10.49 26.46 28.42
N VAL A 433 -11.32 26.96 29.35
CA VAL A 433 -11.49 26.41 30.71
C VAL A 433 -12.00 24.95 30.72
N VAL A 434 -12.71 24.51 29.68
CA VAL A 434 -13.31 23.17 29.59
C VAL A 434 -12.42 22.13 28.89
N GLU A 435 -11.20 22.50 28.50
CA GLU A 435 -10.24 21.59 27.85
C GLU A 435 -10.04 20.26 28.59
N PRO A 436 -9.92 20.20 29.94
CA PRO A 436 -9.74 18.93 30.65
C PRO A 436 -10.88 17.93 30.43
N TYR A 437 -12.13 18.40 30.31
CA TYR A 437 -13.27 17.53 29.96
C TYR A 437 -13.16 17.00 28.54
N ASN A 438 -12.81 17.86 27.58
CA ASN A 438 -12.65 17.47 26.19
C ASN A 438 -11.54 16.42 26.04
N VAL A 439 -10.42 16.59 26.74
CA VAL A 439 -9.31 15.64 26.72
C VAL A 439 -9.72 14.31 27.34
N ALA A 440 -10.31 14.30 28.53
CA ALA A 440 -10.72 13.06 29.19
C ALA A 440 -11.69 12.23 28.33
N LEU A 441 -12.72 12.87 27.75
CA LEU A 441 -13.69 12.20 26.88
C LEU A 441 -13.04 11.67 25.59
N SER A 442 -12.13 12.44 24.99
CA SER A 442 -11.40 12.00 23.80
C SER A 442 -10.42 10.85 24.09
N MET A 443 -9.78 10.87 25.27
CA MET A 443 -8.86 9.80 25.70
C MET A 443 -9.55 8.44 25.74
N ASN A 444 -10.83 8.38 26.12
CA ASN A 444 -11.58 7.12 26.11
C ASN A 444 -11.53 6.45 24.72
N ARG A 445 -11.80 7.21 23.66
CA ARG A 445 -11.74 6.70 22.27
C ARG A 445 -10.30 6.46 21.79
N LEU A 446 -9.34 7.29 22.20
CA LEU A 446 -7.94 7.07 21.84
C LEU A 446 -7.41 5.75 22.42
N ILE A 447 -7.74 5.43 23.67
CA ILE A 447 -7.30 4.19 24.34
C ILE A 447 -7.91 2.95 23.69
N GLU A 448 -9.19 3.01 23.30
CA GLU A 448 -9.93 1.85 22.80
C GLU A 448 -9.77 1.63 21.29
N ASP A 449 -9.83 2.69 20.50
CA ASP A 449 -9.98 2.58 19.04
C ASP A 449 -8.66 2.79 18.27
N CYS A 450 -7.61 3.34 18.88
CA CYS A 450 -6.35 3.62 18.20
C CYS A 450 -5.29 2.54 18.45
N ASP A 451 -4.46 2.28 17.43
CA ASP A 451 -3.33 1.34 17.55
C ASP A 451 -2.04 2.04 18.01
N ALA A 452 -1.92 3.36 17.80
CA ALA A 452 -0.79 4.17 18.25
C ALA A 452 -1.13 5.67 18.28
N THR A 453 -0.68 6.36 19.32
CA THR A 453 -0.87 7.81 19.48
C THR A 453 0.45 8.52 19.74
N PHE A 454 0.89 9.31 18.76
CA PHE A 454 2.02 10.21 18.90
C PHE A 454 1.58 11.45 19.68
N CYS A 455 2.06 11.57 20.91
CA CYS A 455 1.66 12.62 21.84
C CYS A 455 2.52 13.87 21.65
N ILE A 456 1.83 14.99 21.45
CA ILE A 456 2.43 16.32 21.36
C ILE A 456 1.82 17.16 22.47
N ASP A 457 2.57 17.39 23.52
CA ASP A 457 2.19 18.30 24.60
C ASP A 457 2.56 19.72 24.21
N ASN A 458 1.56 20.59 24.02
CA ASN A 458 1.81 22.00 23.70
C ASN A 458 2.67 22.68 24.76
N GLN A 459 2.59 22.28 26.04
CA GLN A 459 3.46 22.84 27.06
C GLN A 459 4.93 22.51 26.80
N ALA A 460 5.24 21.25 26.49
CA ALA A 460 6.61 20.82 26.21
C ALA A 460 7.17 21.54 24.98
N VAL A 461 6.36 21.70 23.93
CA VAL A 461 6.76 22.44 22.71
C VAL A 461 7.04 23.92 23.04
N VAL A 462 6.21 24.56 23.85
CA VAL A 462 6.43 25.95 24.31
C VAL A 462 7.68 26.06 25.18
N ASP A 463 7.89 25.12 26.10
CA ASP A 463 9.06 25.07 26.98
C ASP A 463 10.35 24.90 26.16
N THR A 464 10.36 24.03 25.14
CA THR A 464 11.48 23.89 24.20
C THR A 464 11.74 25.18 23.40
N CYS A 465 10.69 25.86 22.92
CA CYS A 465 10.82 27.12 22.20
C CYS A 465 11.37 28.26 23.08
N THR A 466 10.90 28.37 24.31
CA THR A 466 11.29 29.43 25.25
C THR A 466 12.64 29.17 25.92
N GLY A 467 12.86 27.94 26.39
CA GLY A 467 14.08 27.52 27.08
C GLY A 467 15.24 27.29 26.11
N THR A 468 15.09 26.34 25.18
CA THR A 468 16.20 25.88 24.34
C THR A 468 16.43 26.75 23.11
N LEU A 469 15.36 27.24 22.47
CA LEU A 469 15.47 28.14 21.29
C LEU A 469 15.55 29.63 21.68
N GLY A 470 15.34 29.98 22.95
CA GLY A 470 15.44 31.34 23.47
C GLY A 470 14.38 32.30 22.91
N GLN A 471 13.23 31.80 22.48
CA GLN A 471 12.13 32.62 21.98
C GLN A 471 11.29 33.15 23.15
N CYS A 472 11.22 34.46 23.35
CA CYS A 472 10.48 35.03 24.49
C CYS A 472 8.96 34.84 24.40
N ASP A 473 8.39 34.78 23.19
CA ASP A 473 6.96 34.60 22.94
C ASP A 473 6.76 33.82 21.63
N PRO A 474 6.71 32.48 21.67
CA PRO A 474 6.64 31.66 20.47
C PRO A 474 5.25 31.73 19.83
N SER A 475 5.19 32.04 18.53
CA SER A 475 3.93 32.04 17.79
C SER A 475 3.45 30.62 17.50
N HIS A 476 2.16 30.42 17.21
CA HIS A 476 1.66 29.12 16.74
C HIS A 476 2.38 28.63 15.48
N GLU A 477 2.92 29.51 14.64
CA GLU A 477 3.71 29.11 13.47
C GLU A 477 5.03 28.45 13.90
N ASP A 478 5.68 29.00 14.93
CA ASP A 478 6.94 28.46 15.47
C ASP A 478 6.72 27.10 16.13
N LEU A 479 5.65 26.95 16.92
CA LEU A 479 5.24 25.67 17.51
C LEU A 479 4.95 24.63 16.42
N ASN A 480 4.17 25.01 15.41
CA ASN A 480 3.81 24.11 14.30
C ASN A 480 5.03 23.71 13.47
N ARG A 481 6.08 24.53 13.40
CA ARG A 481 7.33 24.17 12.71
C ARG A 481 8.06 23.04 13.43
N LEU A 482 8.13 23.08 14.77
CA LEU A 482 8.73 22.00 15.57
C LEU A 482 7.90 20.71 15.47
N ILE A 483 6.57 20.83 15.55
CA ILE A 483 5.64 19.70 15.38
C ILE A 483 5.79 19.08 13.99
N ALA A 484 5.80 19.90 12.94
CA ALA A 484 6.01 19.46 11.56
C ALA A 484 7.34 18.71 11.39
N GLN A 485 8.41 19.17 12.03
CA GLN A 485 9.71 18.50 12.03
C GLN A 485 9.63 17.12 12.69
N ALA A 486 8.99 17.02 13.86
CA ALA A 486 8.79 15.75 14.57
C ALA A 486 7.97 14.75 13.72
N MET A 487 6.83 15.21 13.19
CA MET A 487 5.95 14.41 12.33
C MET A 487 6.66 13.96 11.05
N SER A 488 7.45 14.84 10.42
CA SER A 488 8.21 14.50 9.22
C SER A 488 9.28 13.45 9.52
N GLY A 489 9.94 13.55 10.68
CA GLY A 489 10.90 12.57 11.17
C GLY A 489 10.32 11.16 11.30
N VAL A 490 9.21 11.01 12.03
CA VAL A 490 8.54 9.71 12.23
C VAL A 490 8.02 9.13 10.92
N THR A 491 7.40 9.96 10.08
CA THR A 491 6.81 9.51 8.81
C THR A 491 7.86 9.17 7.74
N ALA A 492 9.13 9.52 7.93
CA ALA A 492 10.22 9.17 7.02
C ALA A 492 10.36 7.66 6.82
N CYS A 493 10.04 6.86 7.85
CA CYS A 493 10.05 5.39 7.77
C CYS A 493 9.12 4.82 6.70
N PHE A 494 8.02 5.53 6.43
CA PHE A 494 7.03 5.13 5.44
C PHE A 494 7.31 5.73 4.08
N ARG A 495 7.85 6.96 4.05
CA ARG A 495 8.05 7.77 2.84
C ARG A 495 9.32 7.45 2.06
N PHE A 496 10.29 6.80 2.68
CA PHE A 496 11.54 6.42 2.04
C PHE A 496 11.78 4.92 2.09
N PRO A 497 12.52 4.36 1.11
CA PRO A 497 12.89 2.95 1.15
C PRO A 497 13.84 2.69 2.33
N GLY A 498 13.51 1.68 3.14
CA GLY A 498 14.29 1.24 4.29
C GLY A 498 13.80 -0.11 4.82
N GLN A 499 14.66 -0.78 5.60
CA GLN A 499 14.43 -2.15 6.06
C GLN A 499 13.58 -2.26 7.34
N LEU A 500 13.68 -1.26 8.24
CA LEU A 500 12.98 -1.23 9.51
C LEU A 500 11.71 -0.36 9.43
N ASN A 501 10.61 -0.86 10.01
CA ASN A 501 9.33 -0.16 10.15
C ASN A 501 8.79 0.46 8.86
N SER A 502 8.82 -0.33 7.78
CA SER A 502 8.41 0.09 6.43
C SER A 502 6.92 0.44 6.26
N ASP A 503 6.08 0.03 7.21
CA ASP A 503 4.63 0.18 7.22
C ASP A 503 4.11 0.38 8.66
N LEU A 504 2.90 0.91 8.79
CA LEU A 504 2.31 1.24 10.10
C LEU A 504 2.17 0.02 11.00
N ARG A 505 1.79 -1.14 10.44
CA ARG A 505 1.55 -2.35 11.21
C ARG A 505 2.85 -2.89 11.81
N LYS A 506 3.96 -2.83 11.09
CA LYS A 506 5.29 -3.17 11.61
C LYS A 506 5.75 -2.20 12.67
N LEU A 507 5.46 -0.90 12.50
CA LEU A 507 5.75 0.09 13.53
C LEU A 507 5.01 -0.24 14.83
N THR A 508 3.69 -0.47 14.77
CA THR A 508 2.88 -0.79 15.96
C THR A 508 3.31 -2.11 16.60
N THR A 509 3.50 -3.17 15.81
CA THR A 509 3.97 -4.48 16.31
C THR A 509 5.35 -4.40 16.97
N THR A 510 6.21 -3.48 16.51
CA THR A 510 7.55 -3.28 17.07
C THR A 510 7.54 -2.42 18.33
N MET A 511 6.71 -1.37 18.36
CA MET A 511 6.79 -0.30 19.35
C MET A 511 5.73 -0.42 20.46
N VAL A 512 4.66 -1.18 20.24
CA VAL A 512 3.56 -1.35 21.20
C VAL A 512 3.63 -2.76 21.80
N PRO A 513 4.25 -2.93 22.98
CA PRO A 513 4.32 -4.25 23.63
C PRO A 513 2.97 -4.66 24.22
N LEU A 514 2.17 -3.69 24.68
CA LEU A 514 0.86 -3.91 25.29
C LEU A 514 -0.16 -2.99 24.61
N PRO A 515 -1.33 -3.53 24.18
CA PRO A 515 -2.29 -2.77 23.37
C PRO A 515 -2.74 -1.43 23.94
N ARG A 516 -2.92 -1.31 25.27
CA ARG A 516 -3.33 -0.05 25.92
C ARG A 516 -2.18 0.96 26.09
N LEU A 517 -0.93 0.49 26.09
CA LEU A 517 0.26 1.33 26.28
C LEU A 517 0.86 1.74 24.93
N HIS A 518 0.05 2.38 24.09
CA HIS A 518 0.42 2.75 22.72
C HIS A 518 0.68 4.26 22.53
N PHE A 519 0.90 4.98 23.63
CA PHE A 519 1.19 6.42 23.61
C PHE A 519 2.70 6.67 23.51
N PHE A 520 3.11 7.40 22.48
CA PHE A 520 4.51 7.67 22.18
C PHE A 520 4.90 9.12 22.44
N THR A 521 6.09 9.30 23.00
CA THR A 521 6.78 10.60 23.09
C THR A 521 7.75 10.73 21.93
N LEU A 522 7.78 11.91 21.30
CA LEU A 522 8.74 12.22 20.24
C LEU A 522 9.89 13.07 20.78
N GLY A 523 11.07 12.91 20.19
CA GLY A 523 12.22 13.79 20.43
C GLY A 523 12.81 14.27 19.10
N VAL A 524 13.28 15.50 19.01
CA VAL A 524 13.80 16.08 17.76
C VAL A 524 15.17 16.70 17.96
N SER A 525 16.09 16.44 17.05
CA SER A 525 17.39 17.12 17.00
C SER A 525 17.90 17.27 15.56
N PRO A 526 18.54 18.39 15.19
CA PRO A 526 18.58 19.65 15.95
C PRO A 526 17.20 20.32 15.95
N LEU A 527 16.93 21.12 16.98
CA LEU A 527 15.74 21.99 17.03
C LEU A 527 15.93 23.13 16.03
N CYS A 528 14.92 23.42 15.20
CA CYS A 528 15.05 24.40 14.12
C CYS A 528 15.60 25.75 14.60
N ARG A 529 16.62 26.23 13.87
CA ARG A 529 17.45 27.43 14.09
C ARG A 529 18.69 27.23 14.98
N TYR A 530 19.49 26.21 14.66
CA TYR A 530 20.94 26.29 14.85
C TYR A 530 21.68 25.97 13.55
N THR A 531 22.55 26.91 13.22
CA THR A 531 23.47 27.01 12.11
C THR A 531 24.40 25.80 11.97
N SER A 532 24.87 25.60 10.74
CA SER A 532 26.09 24.96 10.19
C SER A 532 27.32 24.62 11.08
N GLU A 533 27.22 24.60 12.40
CA GLU A 533 28.26 24.14 13.31
C GLU A 533 28.15 22.62 13.51
N SER A 534 28.82 21.90 12.62
CA SER A 534 29.26 20.49 12.76
C SER A 534 28.28 19.56 13.49
N SER A 535 27.09 19.38 12.91
CA SER A 535 26.12 18.34 13.27
C SER A 535 26.78 16.95 13.19
N ASN A 536 27.34 16.49 14.31
CA ASN A 536 27.94 15.17 14.40
C ASN A 536 26.95 14.17 15.04
N VAL A 537 27.08 12.91 14.67
CA VAL A 537 26.22 11.83 15.19
C VAL A 537 26.19 11.80 16.73
N PRO A 538 27.31 11.96 17.47
CA PRO A 538 27.29 11.99 18.94
C PRO A 538 26.40 13.09 19.53
N ARG A 539 26.50 14.33 19.04
CA ARG A 539 25.76 15.47 19.56
C ARG A 539 24.27 15.34 19.28
N ILE A 540 23.90 14.95 18.06
CA ILE A 540 22.49 14.69 17.71
C ILE A 540 21.93 13.58 18.58
N THR A 541 22.65 12.46 18.70
CA THR A 541 22.20 11.34 19.53
C THR A 541 22.03 11.76 20.99
N GLN A 542 22.97 12.52 21.56
CA GLN A 542 22.84 13.01 22.93
C GLN A 542 21.65 13.96 23.12
N GLN A 543 21.42 14.87 22.16
CA GLN A 543 20.28 15.80 22.21
C GLN A 543 18.94 15.08 22.03
N LEU A 544 18.87 14.02 21.23
CA LEU A 544 17.64 13.24 21.04
C LEU A 544 17.09 12.64 22.33
N PHE A 545 17.97 12.29 23.27
CA PHE A 545 17.60 11.73 24.58
C PHE A 545 17.55 12.78 25.68
N SER A 546 17.74 14.06 25.36
CA SER A 546 17.58 15.17 26.30
C SER A 546 16.10 15.47 26.52
N SER A 547 15.70 15.72 27.76
CA SER A 547 14.33 16.09 28.11
C SER A 547 13.90 17.39 27.43
N ASP A 548 14.82 18.36 27.30
CA ASP A 548 14.60 19.64 26.61
C ASP A 548 14.13 19.51 25.16
N ASN A 549 14.39 18.37 24.52
CA ASN A 549 14.10 18.12 23.11
C ASN A 549 12.87 17.23 22.89
N MET A 550 12.17 16.84 23.96
CA MET A 550 10.99 15.98 23.90
C MET A 550 9.71 16.77 23.66
N THR A 551 8.79 16.20 22.89
CA THR A 551 7.49 16.80 22.59
C THR A 551 6.42 16.52 23.65
N ALA A 552 6.74 15.80 24.72
CA ALA A 552 5.79 15.49 25.79
C ALA A 552 6.43 15.69 27.18
N SER A 553 5.69 16.29 28.11
CA SER A 553 6.17 16.50 29.48
C SER A 553 6.33 15.18 30.23
N GLY A 554 7.58 14.79 30.51
CA GLY A 554 7.94 13.63 31.33
C GLY A 554 8.50 13.99 32.71
N ASP A 555 8.68 12.97 33.56
CA ASP A 555 9.48 13.07 34.80
C ASP A 555 10.87 12.48 34.51
N GLU A 556 11.92 13.27 34.67
CA GLU A 556 13.28 12.92 34.24
C GLU A 556 13.93 11.86 35.12
N HIS A 557 13.50 11.75 36.38
CA HIS A 557 14.16 10.91 37.39
C HIS A 557 13.52 9.52 37.54
N ILE A 558 12.28 9.34 37.08
CA ILE A 558 11.52 8.10 37.23
C ILE A 558 10.86 7.76 35.89
N THR A 559 11.62 7.14 34.99
CA THR A 559 11.14 6.70 33.67
C THR A 559 11.67 5.31 33.35
N ARG A 560 10.79 4.41 32.89
CA ARG A 560 11.17 3.19 32.17
C ARG A 560 10.75 3.30 30.71
N GLY A 561 11.64 2.89 29.80
CA GLY A 561 11.34 2.83 28.38
C GLY A 561 10.86 1.45 27.99
N LEU A 562 9.64 1.35 27.45
CA LEU A 562 9.06 0.10 26.93
C LEU A 562 9.63 -0.26 25.55
N SER A 563 9.77 0.73 24.67
CA SER A 563 10.34 0.58 23.33
C SER A 563 10.94 1.91 22.85
N CYS A 564 11.94 1.85 21.96
CA CYS A 564 12.66 3.04 21.50
C CYS A 564 13.19 2.87 20.07
N LEU A 565 12.92 3.86 19.21
CA LEU A 565 13.35 3.92 17.82
C LEU A 565 13.99 5.27 17.51
N ALA A 566 15.26 5.26 17.11
CA ALA A 566 15.98 6.44 16.64
C ALA A 566 16.01 6.50 15.11
N ILE A 567 15.42 7.53 14.53
CA ILE A 567 15.32 7.75 13.09
C ILE A 567 16.29 8.86 12.70
N PHE A 568 17.36 8.51 11.99
CA PHE A 568 18.34 9.46 11.48
C PHE A 568 18.07 9.83 10.03
N ARG A 569 18.35 11.07 9.66
CA ARG A 569 18.11 11.61 8.33
C ARG A 569 19.31 12.46 7.90
N GLY A 570 19.79 12.25 6.67
CA GLY A 570 20.94 12.98 6.12
C GLY A 570 22.18 12.10 5.99
N LYS A 571 23.36 12.71 5.79
CA LYS A 571 24.62 12.01 5.55
C LYS A 571 25.21 11.48 6.86
N VAL A 572 24.73 10.32 7.31
CA VAL A 572 25.14 9.69 8.57
C VAL A 572 26.03 8.46 8.36
N SER A 573 27.05 8.32 9.21
CA SER A 573 27.85 7.10 9.29
C SER A 573 27.15 6.06 10.15
N LYS A 574 26.70 4.97 9.53
CA LYS A 574 26.01 3.85 10.22
C LYS A 574 26.81 3.29 11.40
N PRO A 575 28.12 2.99 11.28
CA PRO A 575 28.93 2.56 12.42
C PRO A 575 29.04 3.62 13.51
N GLY A 576 29.00 4.91 13.14
CA GLY A 576 29.01 6.02 14.09
C GLY A 576 27.76 6.06 14.95
N ILE A 577 26.58 5.79 14.37
CA ILE A 577 25.31 5.69 15.12
C ILE A 577 25.39 4.53 16.11
N GLU A 578 25.79 3.36 15.63
CA GLU A 578 25.87 2.15 16.45
C GLU A 578 26.84 2.31 17.62
N ALA A 579 28.01 2.90 17.39
CA ALA A 579 28.97 3.19 18.45
C ALA A 579 28.42 4.15 19.51
N GLN A 580 27.69 5.20 19.11
CA GLN A 580 27.11 6.16 20.05
C GLN A 580 25.93 5.59 20.83
N LEU A 581 25.07 4.80 20.19
CA LEU A 581 23.99 4.09 20.87
C LEU A 581 24.54 3.07 21.87
N ASN A 582 25.62 2.35 21.52
CA ASN A 582 26.31 1.46 22.46
C ASN A 582 26.95 2.23 23.62
N ASN A 583 27.51 3.40 23.38
CA ASN A 583 28.03 4.25 24.46
C ASN A 583 26.92 4.72 25.40
N LEU A 584 25.75 5.09 24.87
CA LEU A 584 24.58 5.44 25.70
C LEU A 584 24.14 4.23 26.52
N ARG A 585 23.99 3.05 25.90
CA ARG A 585 23.69 1.79 26.61
C ARG A 585 24.66 1.52 27.76
N ASN A 586 25.96 1.81 27.58
CA ASN A 586 27.00 1.55 28.57
C ASN A 586 27.14 2.65 29.65
N LYS A 587 26.74 3.89 29.38
CA LYS A 587 26.91 5.04 30.30
C LYS A 587 25.87 5.10 31.43
N HIS A 588 24.78 4.35 31.33
CA HIS A 588 23.70 4.41 32.32
C HIS A 588 23.92 3.39 33.45
N SER A 589 24.17 3.91 34.66
CA SER A 589 24.29 3.22 35.96
C SER A 589 22.93 3.19 36.69
N PRO A 590 22.74 2.32 37.72
CA PRO A 590 21.45 1.94 38.33
C PRO A 590 20.59 3.06 38.99
N GLU A 591 21.03 4.32 38.96
CA GLU A 591 20.22 5.49 39.37
C GLU A 591 19.25 5.96 38.27
N TYR A 592 19.46 5.50 37.03
CA TYR A 592 18.54 5.65 35.91
C TYR A 592 17.95 4.26 35.62
N ILE A 593 16.70 4.08 36.03
CA ILE A 593 15.97 2.81 36.09
C ILE A 593 16.16 1.98 34.80
N GLU A 594 16.46 0.68 34.99
CA GLU A 594 16.78 -0.31 33.95
C GLU A 594 15.95 -0.12 32.67
N TRP A 595 16.61 0.34 31.62
CA TRP A 595 16.08 0.28 30.26
C TRP A 595 15.75 -1.17 29.95
N VAL A 596 14.61 -1.41 29.27
CA VAL A 596 14.32 -2.72 28.67
C VAL A 596 15.61 -3.25 28.00
N PRO A 597 16.07 -4.46 28.36
CA PRO A 597 17.36 -4.95 27.92
C PRO A 597 17.36 -5.07 26.39
N ASN A 598 18.29 -4.38 25.74
CA ASN A 598 18.87 -4.66 24.43
C ASN A 598 18.34 -4.01 23.13
N ASP A 599 17.23 -3.27 23.06
CA ASP A 599 16.63 -2.99 21.73
C ASP A 599 16.31 -1.52 21.38
N ILE A 600 17.27 -0.61 21.58
CA ILE A 600 17.24 0.67 20.83
C ILE A 600 17.43 0.36 19.36
N ARG A 601 16.34 0.40 18.59
CA ARG A 601 16.39 0.22 17.15
C ARG A 601 16.75 1.55 16.51
N TRP A 602 17.47 1.51 15.41
CA TRP A 602 17.78 2.70 14.65
C TRP A 602 17.61 2.47 13.16
N THR A 603 17.27 3.52 12.44
CA THR A 603 17.16 3.52 10.98
C THR A 603 17.67 4.84 10.44
N ALA A 604 18.13 4.85 9.19
CA ALA A 604 18.68 6.03 8.56
C ALA A 604 18.18 6.18 7.12
N TYR A 605 17.73 7.38 6.77
CA TYR A 605 17.23 7.74 5.44
C TYR A 605 18.00 8.93 4.85
N LEU A 606 17.96 9.09 3.52
CA LEU A 606 18.59 10.21 2.82
C LEU A 606 17.57 11.02 2.01
N PRO A 607 16.71 11.85 2.65
CA PRO A 607 15.62 12.56 1.98
C PRO A 607 16.08 13.60 0.95
N HIS A 608 17.12 14.38 1.25
CA HIS A 608 17.71 15.43 0.41
C HIS A 608 19.00 15.98 1.08
N ASP A 609 19.59 17.10 0.64
CA ASP A 609 20.78 17.82 1.19
C ASP A 609 20.60 18.33 2.65
N TYR A 610 19.98 17.53 3.51
CA TYR A 610 20.02 17.68 4.96
C TYR A 610 21.42 17.31 5.45
N ASP A 611 22.05 18.21 6.21
CA ASP A 611 23.33 17.94 6.85
C ASP A 611 23.22 16.73 7.78
N MET A 612 22.41 16.82 8.83
CA MET A 612 22.06 15.71 9.71
C MET A 612 20.88 16.09 10.60
N SER A 613 19.90 15.20 10.75
CA SER A 613 18.83 15.32 11.74
C SER A 613 18.46 13.95 12.30
N GLY A 614 17.82 13.96 13.44
CA GLY A 614 17.35 12.79 14.16
C GLY A 614 15.95 13.03 14.71
N THR A 615 15.20 11.95 14.83
CA THR A 615 13.91 11.92 15.50
C THR A 615 13.84 10.67 16.36
N LEU A 616 13.52 10.85 17.62
CA LEU A 616 13.32 9.76 18.56
C LEU A 616 11.83 9.47 18.66
N LEU A 617 11.48 8.20 18.60
CA LEU A 617 10.15 7.69 18.91
C LEU A 617 10.28 6.74 20.09
N SER A 618 9.73 7.12 21.24
CA SER A 618 9.89 6.38 22.48
C SER A 618 8.55 6.11 23.14
N ASN A 619 8.36 4.87 23.62
CA ASN A 619 7.27 4.50 24.51
C ASN A 619 7.81 4.52 25.94
N LEU A 620 7.49 5.58 26.69
CA LEU A 620 8.05 5.84 28.02
C LEU A 620 6.95 5.86 29.07
N THR A 621 7.19 5.24 30.24
CA THR A 621 6.22 5.27 31.35
C THR A 621 6.01 6.68 31.91
N SER A 622 6.93 7.61 31.69
CA SER A 622 6.81 9.00 32.17
C SER A 622 5.69 9.80 31.49
N ILE A 623 5.15 9.31 30.37
CA ILE A 623 3.99 9.92 29.72
C ILE A 623 2.77 10.02 30.65
N GLN A 624 2.69 9.16 31.67
CA GLN A 624 1.67 9.23 32.71
C GLN A 624 1.61 10.58 33.43
N LYS A 625 2.69 11.39 33.43
CA LYS A 625 2.70 12.73 34.02
C LYS A 625 1.73 13.67 33.30
N MET A 626 1.68 13.59 31.97
CA MET A 626 0.74 14.35 31.15
C MET A 626 -0.71 13.96 31.49
N PHE A 627 -1.00 12.66 31.55
CA PHE A 627 -2.35 12.18 31.90
C PHE A 627 -2.75 12.52 33.34
N ARG A 628 -1.84 12.41 34.31
CA ARG A 628 -2.09 12.82 35.71
C ARG A 628 -2.42 14.30 35.84
N HIS A 629 -1.78 15.14 35.03
CA HIS A 629 -2.08 16.58 35.03
C HIS A 629 -3.52 16.83 34.56
N VAL A 630 -3.91 16.26 33.42
CA VAL A 630 -5.27 16.37 32.88
C VAL A 630 -6.29 15.80 33.86
N SER A 631 -6.03 14.61 34.44
CA SER A 631 -6.90 13.99 35.45
C SER A 631 -7.11 14.90 36.66
N LYS A 632 -6.06 15.52 37.20
CA LYS A 632 -6.17 16.44 38.33
C LYS A 632 -7.04 17.67 38.02
N GLU A 633 -6.90 18.24 36.83
CA GLU A 633 -7.70 19.39 36.40
C GLU A 633 -9.15 19.00 36.14
N PHE A 634 -9.37 17.86 35.49
CA PHE A 634 -10.68 17.25 35.31
C PHE A 634 -11.39 17.08 36.66
N SER A 635 -10.78 16.41 37.64
CA SER A 635 -11.40 16.19 38.95
C SER A 635 -11.66 17.50 39.71
N ALA A 636 -10.87 18.55 39.47
CA ALA A 636 -11.09 19.87 40.08
C ALA A 636 -12.34 20.56 39.51
N LEU A 637 -12.57 20.46 38.20
CA LEU A 637 -13.78 20.97 37.54
C LEU A 637 -15.01 20.13 37.87
N TYR A 638 -14.88 18.80 37.80
CA TYR A 638 -15.96 17.84 37.98
C TYR A 638 -16.55 17.89 39.40
N ARG A 639 -15.70 17.97 40.43
CA ARG A 639 -16.15 18.12 41.83
C ARG A 639 -17.02 19.35 42.08
N ARG A 640 -16.84 20.41 41.28
CA ARG A 640 -17.62 21.65 41.35
C ARG A 640 -18.83 21.64 40.41
N LYS A 641 -19.00 20.58 39.61
CA LYS A 641 -19.92 20.50 38.47
C LYS A 641 -19.85 21.73 37.56
N ALA A 642 -18.66 22.31 37.45
CA ALA A 642 -18.45 23.53 36.68
C ALA A 642 -18.57 23.21 35.19
N TYR A 643 -19.30 24.04 34.44
CA TYR A 643 -19.45 23.93 32.98
C TYR A 643 -19.95 22.58 32.45
N MET A 644 -20.70 21.79 33.23
CA MET A 644 -21.28 20.51 32.76
C MET A 644 -22.50 20.68 31.86
N ASN A 645 -23.32 21.73 32.06
CA ASN A 645 -24.58 21.91 31.32
C ASN A 645 -24.44 21.82 29.79
N PRO A 646 -23.42 22.43 29.14
CA PRO A 646 -23.23 22.30 27.70
C PRO A 646 -23.00 20.85 27.23
N TYR A 647 -22.44 19.98 28.08
CA TYR A 647 -22.22 18.58 27.76
C TYR A 647 -23.51 17.77 27.93
N SER A 648 -24.19 17.94 29.06
CA SER A 648 -25.46 17.25 29.35
C SER A 648 -26.58 17.63 28.38
N TRP A 649 -26.68 18.89 27.99
CA TRP A 649 -27.67 19.32 26.98
C TRP A 649 -27.40 18.75 25.58
N ASN A 650 -26.16 18.35 25.31
CA ASN A 650 -25.73 17.79 24.03
C ASN A 650 -25.49 16.27 24.12
N GLY A 651 -26.13 15.59 25.08
CA GLY A 651 -26.23 14.13 25.09
C GLY A 651 -25.09 13.38 25.78
N VAL A 652 -24.20 14.06 26.51
CA VAL A 652 -23.19 13.41 27.36
C VAL A 652 -23.74 13.27 28.78
N ASP A 653 -23.87 12.03 29.25
CA ASP A 653 -24.39 11.71 30.57
C ASP A 653 -23.30 11.85 31.64
N GLU A 654 -23.70 12.03 32.90
CA GLU A 654 -22.76 12.09 34.03
C GLU A 654 -21.94 10.78 34.15
N MET A 655 -22.50 9.65 33.68
CA MET A 655 -21.79 8.37 33.63
C MET A 655 -20.61 8.39 32.66
N ASP A 656 -20.72 9.06 31.51
CA ASP A 656 -19.65 9.13 30.51
C ASP A 656 -18.41 9.86 31.08
N PHE A 657 -18.63 10.87 31.93
CA PHE A 657 -17.56 11.56 32.64
C PHE A 657 -16.85 10.64 33.64
N VAL A 658 -17.62 9.84 34.38
CA VAL A 658 -17.07 8.89 35.36
C VAL A 658 -16.28 7.79 34.65
N GLU A 659 -16.80 7.27 33.54
CA GLU A 659 -16.11 6.27 32.71
C GLU A 659 -14.80 6.83 32.15
N ALA A 660 -14.84 8.04 31.58
CA ALA A 660 -13.65 8.69 31.03
C ALA A 660 -12.57 8.96 32.10
N GLU A 661 -12.97 9.41 33.30
CA GLU A 661 -12.06 9.59 34.43
C GLU A 661 -11.47 8.25 34.90
N SER A 662 -12.30 7.22 35.01
CA SER A 662 -11.87 5.87 35.42
C SER A 662 -10.86 5.32 34.43
N ASN A 663 -11.18 5.28 33.14
CA ASN A 663 -10.31 4.68 32.11
C ASN A 663 -8.96 5.41 32.01
N MET A 664 -8.95 6.73 32.17
CA MET A 664 -7.71 7.52 32.22
C MET A 664 -6.89 7.20 33.49
N ASN A 665 -7.52 7.03 34.64
CA ASN A 665 -6.83 6.67 35.88
C ASN A 665 -6.30 5.23 35.83
N ASP A 666 -7.04 4.31 35.23
CA ASP A 666 -6.61 2.93 35.00
C ASP A 666 -5.37 2.90 34.08
N LEU A 667 -5.36 3.70 33.01
CA LEU A 667 -4.17 3.85 32.15
C LEU A 667 -2.95 4.40 32.92
N ILE A 668 -3.16 5.40 33.78
CA ILE A 668 -2.09 5.95 34.64
C ILE A 668 -1.54 4.88 35.56
N GLU A 669 -2.42 4.07 36.16
CA GLU A 669 -2.04 2.98 37.05
C GLU A 669 -1.27 1.89 36.29
N GLU A 670 -1.71 1.47 35.11
CA GLU A 670 -0.98 0.50 34.26
C GLU A 670 0.45 0.98 33.96
N TYR A 671 0.62 2.25 33.57
CA TYR A 671 1.95 2.82 33.37
C TYR A 671 2.79 2.86 34.65
N ARG A 672 2.18 3.10 35.82
CA ARG A 672 2.84 3.09 37.12
C ARG A 672 3.27 1.68 37.51
N GLU A 673 2.42 0.68 37.34
CA GLU A 673 2.73 -0.72 37.63
C GLU A 673 3.93 -1.20 36.80
N HIS A 674 4.01 -0.84 35.53
CA HIS A 674 5.17 -1.17 34.70
C HIS A 674 6.43 -0.36 35.07
N GLN A 675 6.26 0.84 35.62
CA GLN A 675 7.36 1.65 36.13
C GLN A 675 7.93 1.13 37.46
N ASP A 676 7.11 0.54 38.32
CA ASP A 676 7.49 0.10 39.67
C ASP A 676 7.69 -1.43 39.77
N GLY A 677 7.21 -2.22 38.81
CA GLY A 677 7.25 -3.69 38.81
C GLY A 677 8.65 -4.33 38.68
N PRO A 678 8.81 -5.64 38.96
CA PRO A 678 10.08 -6.35 38.82
C PRO A 678 10.47 -6.62 37.35
N ILE A 679 11.78 -6.57 37.04
CA ILE A 679 12.34 -6.42 35.68
C ILE A 679 12.28 -7.68 34.78
N GLY A 680 11.85 -8.82 35.31
CA GLY A 680 11.77 -10.05 34.52
C GLY A 680 10.34 -10.55 34.41
N CYS A 681 9.66 -10.29 33.28
CA CYS A 681 8.61 -11.13 32.66
C CYS A 681 7.79 -10.30 31.67
N ILE A 682 8.33 -10.01 30.49
CA ILE A 682 7.51 -9.84 29.29
C ILE A 682 8.10 -10.82 28.29
N GLY A 683 7.50 -12.02 28.26
CA GLY A 683 7.92 -13.16 27.42
C GLY A 683 7.29 -13.12 26.04
#